data_AF-A0A8H5TZ88-F1
#
_entry.id   AF-A0A8H5TZ88-F1
#
_cell.length_a   1.000
_cell.length_b   1.000
_cell.length_c   1.000
_cell.angle_alpha   90.00
_cell.angle_beta   90.00
_cell.angle_gamma   90.00
#
_symmetry.space_group_name_H-M   'P 1'
#
loop_
_entity.id
_entity.type
_entity.pdbx_description
1 polymer ?
#
loop_
_entity_poly.entity_id
_entity_poly.type
_entity_poly.pdbx_seq_one_letter_code
_entity_poly.pdbx_strand_id
1 'polypeptide(L)'
;MMPPTLPEDKSPYGNFVQGPNEYHDDEEPPYIPMTMVDRNGSVLCETDRFGLLLAIICQDDVTTLEQYLDIAPWAIEENEDLPLYYSFFYNAVSYGSLGALRTLLSYYQRVMEPSQRITFRKCGFTLLNEAARRGYLDIVEFLLQNQPLYADIHERDYTGCTAIAPASDIYSTRYIEAFNWHPSAEKSEAWAGAEMIGRLIGSGADVHARFTKDSLQLRLGDEPDHIVDNVTAIHMDSFRGNSVALESLLTHHGDATSALELISSCDSRGSTSLHWATRNNLFGPTLHERAQKIKTTVDLILDTDPAIINSQDVEGNTALHYAAFYFPGNGGVFMPVFETLCEKGADASMQNNQGETPLYKFFAIANGTTDKQILCLLLAHGAKINDIDHVGNTPLHIATQRLDNHDAIDFLIEEGADATISRAERVEIQNRVLATLTKAGGIELMDLTNAEGNTPRQICQAHSDKLREGEEKARFMLTAYMRNHFLVVLARAITFANGEVWPYTRFYGYHDAGFVTNPSRHPSLESFGQPPNYFVRWLGDLVNKRDLSGQIATPQQPIIGPQVPDPGPENDSEIEASLLFRNLNYELEPDCLRNKSTWWFRTYEGHCNWLKKGESGEGSIGSTRPRDYQQYSYADGISMPREGPNPRAVSNAFFKRKQKIYYDHTPLLLGLIEFIMHDVTYSQDSVGEFIEVPMPKDEEIFPPNTTLRVPRTASMLGTGTSRSNPRENVNMATTWLDISSLYGSTSDIAHRLRSKVAGKLLTQEVQSPGTRSKASYLPFNTMGIPTNTRPGVEPEELFAGGDPRTNEDWLLLGIHTLLLREHNRLCDILRKQKPTWDDEQLYQTVRLVMSAKHALIANAYQMAYWTEEMPWPRDDGFPLYRQMFGENALEINPANTYPWPLVTKNGKPMTVSAEMAVVYRFHEFIVPSFPIKDQNNKTLWEQNLFDTSFNSSGFLNVGLERILAGALSSHIPNFKSGVDESFRNAGLYRGRHFDIVVSSIVHEREQGLPTFNQYFRAYNDQDPEVVVPIRDTWDKFSTDPEVIQNLKNLYKHPDDVDLVVGCQVDEEWFPGTTVPKSALIISLFSLFGMGNSDRFSIGFAMMRCILVDRPWDCHPSNALEDLIWERNSVPGFPNFRFYSDFWFKELDLPAHGTNLLWRLITENSEINCVQRWPLFPPDEDTNPILCSKEAGKVSSLAILFSFFPIALSLLKQGPYSFIATVIITVGSGILAVIHYLGRKTSVRRKA
;
A
#
# COMPACT_ATOMS: atom_id res chain seq x y z
N MET A 1 -5.03 19.91 -48.20
CA MET A 1 -5.72 18.80 -48.89
C MET A 1 -7.17 18.82 -48.41
N MET A 2 -8.15 18.61 -49.29
CA MET A 2 -9.57 18.50 -48.87
C MET A 2 -9.73 17.30 -47.92
N PRO A 3 -10.63 17.36 -46.91
CA PRO A 3 -10.93 16.18 -46.10
C PRO A 3 -11.39 15.04 -47.03
N PRO A 4 -11.19 13.76 -46.64
CA PRO A 4 -11.61 12.65 -47.46
C PRO A 4 -13.11 12.79 -47.74
N THR A 5 -13.46 12.96 -49.02
CA THR A 5 -14.84 12.94 -49.47
C THR A 5 -15.45 11.63 -48.97
N LEU A 6 -16.47 11.72 -48.11
CA LEU A 6 -17.36 10.60 -47.84
C LEU A 6 -17.75 9.96 -49.18
N PRO A 7 -17.76 8.62 -49.30
CA PRO A 7 -18.20 7.94 -50.51
C PRO A 7 -19.52 8.55 -51.00
N GLU A 8 -19.68 8.77 -52.32
CA GLU A 8 -20.80 9.50 -52.96
C GLU A 8 -22.20 9.01 -52.54
N ASP A 9 -22.28 7.83 -51.93
CA ASP A 9 -23.47 7.08 -51.59
C ASP A 9 -23.85 7.11 -50.09
N LYS A 10 -23.11 7.82 -49.22
CA LYS A 10 -23.52 8.06 -47.82
C LYS A 10 -23.78 9.54 -47.55
N SER A 11 -25.03 9.87 -47.26
CA SER A 11 -25.43 11.23 -46.85
C SER A 11 -24.68 11.69 -45.59
N PRO A 12 -24.10 12.90 -45.59
CA PRO A 12 -23.53 13.49 -44.37
C PRO A 12 -24.60 13.84 -43.33
N TYR A 13 -25.88 13.86 -43.72
CA TYR A 13 -27.02 14.20 -42.86
C TYR A 13 -27.97 13.01 -42.64
N GLY A 14 -27.52 11.77 -42.91
CA GLY A 14 -28.37 10.58 -42.88
C GLY A 14 -29.09 10.33 -41.55
N ASN A 15 -28.54 10.80 -40.43
CA ASN A 15 -29.19 10.69 -39.11
C ASN A 15 -30.41 11.62 -38.95
N PHE A 16 -30.53 12.63 -39.82
CA PHE A 16 -31.64 13.57 -39.86
C PHE A 16 -32.71 13.17 -40.90
N VAL A 17 -32.59 11.96 -41.44
CA VAL A 17 -33.58 11.34 -42.34
C VAL A 17 -34.44 10.38 -41.52
N GLN A 18 -35.46 10.89 -40.83
CA GLN A 18 -36.43 10.09 -40.09
C GLN A 18 -37.87 10.49 -40.44
N GLY A 19 -38.79 9.52 -40.38
CA GLY A 19 -40.21 9.78 -40.55
C GLY A 19 -40.79 10.53 -39.34
N PRO A 20 -41.82 11.38 -39.51
CA PRO A 20 -42.33 12.29 -38.46
C PRO A 20 -42.92 11.61 -37.20
N ASN A 21 -42.83 10.28 -37.06
CA ASN A 21 -43.43 9.48 -35.99
C ASN A 21 -42.51 8.36 -35.43
N GLU A 22 -41.23 8.27 -35.82
CA GLU A 22 -40.29 7.30 -35.23
C GLU A 22 -39.59 7.94 -34.02
N TYR A 23 -40.10 7.67 -32.81
CA TYR A 23 -39.52 8.15 -31.54
C TYR A 23 -38.52 7.11 -31.00
N HIS A 24 -37.36 7.58 -30.52
CA HIS A 24 -36.46 6.83 -29.66
C HIS A 24 -36.38 7.52 -28.30
N ASP A 25 -36.75 6.79 -27.25
CA ASP A 25 -36.71 7.13 -25.82
C ASP A 25 -37.47 8.41 -25.38
N ASP A 26 -38.20 8.29 -24.27
CA ASP A 26 -39.14 9.29 -23.70
C ASP A 26 -38.46 10.60 -23.20
N GLU A 27 -37.19 10.86 -23.55
CA GLU A 27 -36.42 12.03 -23.12
C GLU A 27 -36.01 12.99 -24.28
N GLU A 28 -36.16 12.61 -25.57
CA GLU A 28 -35.82 13.48 -26.71
C GLU A 28 -37.03 14.14 -27.41
N PRO A 29 -36.94 15.42 -27.83
CA PRO A 29 -38.05 16.15 -28.45
C PRO A 29 -38.27 15.75 -29.92
N PRO A 30 -39.47 16.00 -30.48
CA PRO A 30 -39.82 15.53 -31.82
C PRO A 30 -39.04 16.23 -32.93
N TYR A 31 -38.59 15.45 -33.93
CA TYR A 31 -38.01 15.97 -35.16
C TYR A 31 -39.05 16.75 -35.99
N ILE A 32 -38.70 17.95 -36.44
CA ILE A 32 -39.51 18.85 -37.25
C ILE A 32 -39.11 18.69 -38.72
N PRO A 33 -40.02 18.29 -39.63
CA PRO A 33 -39.71 18.17 -41.04
C PRO A 33 -39.30 19.52 -41.62
N MET A 34 -38.10 19.60 -42.19
CA MET A 34 -37.69 20.75 -42.99
C MET A 34 -38.14 20.55 -44.43
N THR A 35 -38.42 21.61 -45.17
CA THR A 35 -38.73 21.53 -46.62
C THR A 35 -37.48 21.26 -47.48
N MET A 36 -36.36 20.95 -46.83
CA MET A 36 -35.08 20.62 -47.43
C MET A 36 -35.02 19.13 -47.77
N VAL A 37 -34.37 18.82 -48.89
CA VAL A 37 -34.11 17.45 -49.30
C VAL A 37 -32.60 17.21 -49.38
N ASP A 38 -32.19 16.06 -48.87
CA ASP A 38 -30.82 15.58 -48.94
C ASP A 38 -30.45 15.15 -50.37
N ARG A 39 -29.15 14.91 -50.61
CA ARG A 39 -28.60 14.53 -51.93
C ARG A 39 -29.20 13.24 -52.48
N ASN A 40 -29.69 12.34 -51.62
CA ASN A 40 -30.38 11.10 -52.01
C ASN A 40 -31.90 11.27 -52.23
N GLY A 41 -32.43 12.49 -52.09
CA GLY A 41 -33.85 12.83 -52.26
C GLY A 41 -34.72 12.66 -51.02
N SER A 42 -34.15 12.24 -49.88
CA SER A 42 -34.86 12.13 -48.61
C SER A 42 -35.14 13.50 -48.00
N VAL A 43 -36.28 13.67 -47.33
CA VAL A 43 -36.60 14.89 -46.57
C VAL A 43 -35.74 14.92 -45.30
N LEU A 44 -35.09 16.05 -45.06
CA LEU A 44 -34.33 16.27 -43.83
C LEU A 44 -35.24 16.82 -42.73
N CYS A 45 -35.04 16.35 -41.51
CA CYS A 45 -35.77 16.80 -40.34
C CYS A 45 -34.81 17.46 -39.35
N GLU A 46 -35.22 18.60 -38.79
CA GLU A 46 -34.50 19.32 -37.75
C GLU A 46 -34.93 18.83 -36.36
N THR A 47 -34.10 19.03 -35.35
CA THR A 47 -34.38 18.78 -33.93
C THR A 47 -34.74 20.09 -33.22
N ASP A 48 -35.38 20.02 -32.05
CA ASP A 48 -35.69 21.21 -31.26
C ASP A 48 -34.46 22.00 -30.78
N ARG A 49 -33.27 21.38 -30.85
CA ARG A 49 -31.96 21.95 -30.50
C ARG A 49 -31.06 22.27 -31.71
N PHE A 50 -31.62 22.33 -32.92
CA PHE A 50 -30.90 22.74 -34.14
C PHE A 50 -29.73 21.82 -34.57
N GLY A 51 -29.83 20.52 -34.28
CA GLY A 51 -28.83 19.52 -34.66
C GLY A 51 -28.52 19.44 -36.17
N LEU A 52 -29.51 19.64 -37.05
CA LEU A 52 -29.29 19.65 -38.50
C LEU A 52 -28.55 20.92 -38.94
N LEU A 53 -28.97 22.10 -38.47
CA LEU A 53 -28.25 23.36 -38.71
C LEU A 53 -26.80 23.30 -38.23
N LEU A 54 -26.57 22.76 -37.03
CA LEU A 54 -25.22 22.56 -36.51
C LEU A 54 -24.41 21.64 -37.43
N ALA A 55 -24.97 20.52 -37.88
CA ALA A 55 -24.30 19.61 -38.81
C ALA A 55 -23.96 20.29 -40.17
N ILE A 56 -24.84 21.15 -40.68
CA ILE A 56 -24.58 21.94 -41.90
C ILE A 56 -23.39 22.89 -41.69
N ILE A 57 -23.38 23.62 -40.57
CA ILE A 57 -22.29 24.54 -40.21
C ILE A 57 -20.97 23.80 -40.04
N CYS A 58 -20.97 22.65 -39.37
CA CYS A 58 -19.77 21.81 -39.16
C CYS A 58 -19.14 21.36 -40.49
N GLN A 59 -19.95 21.10 -41.52
CA GLN A 59 -19.49 20.69 -42.84
C GLN A 59 -19.03 21.87 -43.73
N ASP A 60 -19.22 23.11 -43.29
CA ASP A 60 -19.03 24.33 -44.10
C ASP A 60 -19.83 24.29 -45.42
N ASP A 61 -21.00 23.61 -45.43
CA ASP A 61 -21.86 23.49 -46.62
C ASP A 61 -22.71 24.76 -46.80
N VAL A 62 -22.09 25.76 -47.43
CA VAL A 62 -22.69 27.08 -47.68
C VAL A 62 -24.01 26.97 -48.46
N THR A 63 -24.11 26.04 -49.41
CA THR A 63 -25.30 25.95 -50.28
C THR A 63 -26.50 25.46 -49.49
N THR A 64 -26.31 24.41 -48.69
CA THR A 64 -27.36 23.89 -47.82
C THR A 64 -27.69 24.85 -46.69
N LEU A 65 -26.70 25.61 -46.18
CA LEU A 65 -26.91 26.66 -45.18
C LEU A 65 -27.79 27.80 -45.70
N GLU A 66 -27.54 28.29 -46.92
CA GLU A 66 -28.39 29.32 -47.55
C GLU A 66 -29.84 28.85 -47.68
N GLN A 67 -30.05 27.60 -48.13
CA GLN A 67 -31.39 27.01 -48.20
C GLN A 67 -32.06 26.89 -46.82
N TYR A 68 -31.29 26.50 -45.81
CA TYR A 68 -31.80 26.42 -44.44
C TYR A 68 -32.27 27.79 -43.94
N LEU A 69 -31.46 28.84 -44.15
CA LEU A 69 -31.76 30.21 -43.73
C LEU A 69 -32.95 30.83 -44.49
N ASP A 70 -33.18 30.41 -45.74
CA ASP A 70 -34.38 30.80 -46.50
C ASP A 70 -35.67 30.18 -45.90
N ILE A 71 -35.58 28.97 -45.35
CA ILE A 71 -36.73 28.24 -44.77
C ILE A 71 -36.99 28.65 -43.33
N ALA A 72 -35.93 28.81 -42.54
CA ALA A 72 -35.98 29.16 -41.11
C ALA A 72 -35.14 30.42 -40.81
N PRO A 73 -35.56 31.60 -41.31
CA PRO A 73 -34.82 32.86 -41.11
C PRO A 73 -34.73 33.27 -39.64
N TRP A 74 -35.71 32.85 -38.82
CA TRP A 74 -35.75 33.07 -37.37
C TRP A 74 -34.65 32.30 -36.61
N ALA A 75 -34.04 31.28 -37.21
CA ALA A 75 -33.03 30.46 -36.53
C ALA A 75 -31.77 31.26 -36.16
N ILE A 76 -31.52 32.40 -36.81
CA ILE A 76 -30.36 33.27 -36.53
C ILE A 76 -30.71 34.51 -35.69
N GLU A 77 -31.98 34.69 -35.31
CA GLU A 77 -32.37 35.72 -34.35
C GLU A 77 -31.84 35.29 -32.98
N GLU A 78 -30.72 35.87 -32.53
CA GLU A 78 -30.12 35.50 -31.25
C GLU A 78 -31.13 35.69 -30.11
N ASN A 79 -31.48 34.59 -29.46
CA ASN A 79 -32.09 34.64 -28.14
C ASN A 79 -30.96 34.87 -27.13
N GLU A 80 -30.86 36.10 -26.63
CA GLU A 80 -29.82 36.55 -25.70
C GLU A 80 -29.74 35.72 -24.39
N ASP A 81 -30.77 34.91 -24.11
CA ASP A 81 -30.85 34.03 -22.92
C ASP A 81 -30.34 32.60 -23.16
N LEU A 82 -29.91 32.23 -24.38
CA LEU A 82 -29.43 30.88 -24.70
C LEU A 82 -27.95 30.65 -24.33
N PRO A 83 -27.60 29.45 -23.81
CA PRO A 83 -26.21 29.06 -23.55
C PRO A 83 -25.27 29.16 -24.77
N LEU A 84 -23.99 29.48 -24.53
CA LEU A 84 -22.91 29.68 -25.52
C LEU A 84 -22.86 28.67 -26.68
N TYR A 85 -23.08 27.38 -26.42
CA TYR A 85 -22.96 26.31 -27.41
C TYR A 85 -24.09 26.30 -28.46
N TYR A 86 -25.17 27.08 -28.23
CA TYR A 86 -26.22 27.27 -29.23
C TYR A 86 -25.96 28.45 -30.18
N SER A 87 -24.89 29.23 -29.99
CA SER A 87 -24.55 30.30 -30.93
C SER A 87 -23.97 29.72 -32.22
N PHE A 88 -24.66 29.91 -33.34
CA PHE A 88 -24.21 29.44 -34.65
C PHE A 88 -22.95 30.16 -35.14
N PHE A 89 -22.75 31.42 -34.72
CA PHE A 89 -21.51 32.17 -34.98
C PHE A 89 -20.33 31.59 -34.22
N TYR A 90 -20.53 31.26 -32.93
CA TYR A 90 -19.52 30.57 -32.13
C TYR A 90 -19.18 29.21 -32.72
N ASN A 91 -20.18 28.42 -33.12
CA ASN A 91 -19.98 27.12 -33.76
C ASN A 91 -19.21 27.27 -35.09
N ALA A 92 -19.60 28.20 -35.97
CA ALA A 92 -18.90 28.42 -37.23
C ALA A 92 -17.42 28.78 -37.04
N VAL A 93 -17.10 29.61 -36.04
CA VAL A 93 -15.69 29.90 -35.69
C VAL A 93 -15.01 28.67 -35.09
N SER A 94 -15.66 27.96 -34.16
CA SER A 94 -15.10 26.78 -33.48
C SER A 94 -14.72 25.66 -34.45
N TYR A 95 -15.54 25.42 -35.48
CA TYR A 95 -15.31 24.41 -36.51
C TYR A 95 -14.41 24.87 -37.66
N GLY A 96 -13.98 26.13 -37.68
CA GLY A 96 -13.16 26.67 -38.77
C GLY A 96 -13.92 26.82 -40.09
N SER A 97 -15.24 26.96 -40.04
CA SER A 97 -16.15 27.04 -41.19
C SER A 97 -16.25 28.49 -41.68
N LEU A 98 -15.20 28.97 -42.35
CA LEU A 98 -15.13 30.36 -42.85
C LEU A 98 -16.26 30.68 -43.84
N GLY A 99 -16.68 29.72 -44.66
CA GLY A 99 -17.78 29.92 -45.62
C GLY A 99 -19.12 30.13 -44.91
N ALA A 100 -19.45 29.27 -43.95
CA ALA A 100 -20.62 29.36 -43.11
C ALA A 100 -20.61 30.65 -42.28
N LEU A 101 -19.47 31.01 -41.68
CA LEU A 101 -19.32 32.25 -40.90
C LEU A 101 -19.59 33.51 -41.76
N ARG A 102 -19.01 33.57 -42.96
CA ARG A 102 -19.27 34.67 -43.92
C ARG A 102 -20.75 34.75 -44.27
N THR A 103 -21.37 33.61 -44.51
CA THR A 103 -22.80 33.52 -44.88
C THR A 103 -23.68 34.00 -43.74
N LEU A 104 -23.47 33.48 -42.52
CA LEU A 104 -24.19 33.89 -41.31
C LEU A 104 -24.02 35.39 -41.02
N LEU A 105 -22.79 35.92 -41.03
CA LEU A 105 -22.55 37.36 -40.77
C LEU A 105 -23.16 38.25 -41.84
N SER A 106 -23.05 37.86 -43.12
CA SER A 106 -23.63 38.63 -44.23
C SER A 106 -25.15 38.63 -44.19
N TYR A 107 -25.78 37.51 -43.82
CA TYR A 107 -27.22 37.39 -43.68
C TYR A 107 -27.70 38.20 -42.46
N TYR A 108 -27.03 38.07 -41.32
CA TYR A 108 -27.32 38.84 -40.11
C TYR A 108 -27.26 40.36 -40.38
N GLN A 109 -26.25 40.84 -41.11
CA GLN A 109 -26.17 42.26 -41.51
C GLN A 109 -27.30 42.72 -42.44
N ARG A 110 -27.80 41.84 -43.31
CA ARG A 110 -28.94 42.16 -44.18
C ARG A 110 -30.25 42.28 -43.40
N VAL A 111 -30.40 41.52 -42.32
CA VAL A 111 -31.64 41.43 -41.53
C VAL A 111 -31.66 42.39 -40.32
N MET A 112 -30.55 42.61 -39.63
CA MET A 112 -30.46 43.29 -38.31
C MET A 112 -29.85 44.71 -38.33
N GLU A 113 -29.89 45.40 -39.49
CA GLU A 113 -29.34 46.73 -39.78
C GLU A 113 -27.83 46.81 -40.18
N PRO A 114 -27.48 47.32 -41.38
CA PRO A 114 -26.11 47.26 -41.94
C PRO A 114 -25.00 48.07 -41.25
N SER A 115 -25.35 49.01 -40.35
CA SER A 115 -24.40 50.01 -39.82
C SER A 115 -23.99 49.78 -38.36
N GLN A 116 -24.53 48.76 -37.69
CA GLN A 116 -24.24 48.49 -36.29
C GLN A 116 -23.12 47.44 -36.17
N ARG A 117 -22.12 47.72 -35.32
CA ARG A 117 -21.09 46.75 -34.96
C ARG A 117 -21.75 45.52 -34.35
N ILE A 118 -21.39 44.34 -34.85
CA ILE A 118 -21.91 43.08 -34.32
C ILE A 118 -21.08 42.72 -33.08
N THR A 119 -21.74 42.58 -31.91
CA THR A 119 -21.07 42.27 -30.65
C THR A 119 -21.78 41.14 -29.90
N PHE A 120 -21.01 40.14 -29.45
CA PHE A 120 -21.52 38.98 -28.72
C PHE A 120 -21.26 39.07 -27.20
N ARG A 121 -21.15 40.30 -26.66
CA ARG A 121 -20.74 40.55 -25.26
C ARG A 121 -21.63 39.88 -24.22
N LYS A 122 -22.94 39.82 -24.44
CA LYS A 122 -23.89 39.18 -23.50
C LYS A 122 -23.69 37.66 -23.42
N CYS A 123 -23.24 37.05 -24.50
CA CYS A 123 -22.93 35.62 -24.57
C CYS A 123 -21.53 35.29 -24.00
N GLY A 124 -20.74 36.28 -23.57
CA GLY A 124 -19.44 36.05 -22.97
C GLY A 124 -18.33 35.61 -23.94
N PHE A 125 -18.40 35.93 -25.24
CA PHE A 125 -17.28 35.66 -26.16
C PHE A 125 -17.08 36.76 -27.20
N THR A 126 -15.92 36.74 -27.87
CA THR A 126 -15.66 37.54 -29.07
C THR A 126 -15.20 36.63 -30.19
N LEU A 127 -15.62 36.89 -31.44
CA LEU A 127 -15.24 36.05 -32.59
C LEU A 127 -13.73 36.04 -32.79
N LEU A 128 -13.07 37.18 -32.56
CA LEU A 128 -11.63 37.32 -32.71
C LEU A 128 -10.86 36.53 -31.64
N ASN A 129 -11.30 36.55 -30.37
CA ASN A 129 -10.66 35.77 -29.32
C ASN A 129 -10.82 34.26 -29.58
N GLU A 130 -11.99 33.81 -30.05
CA GLU A 130 -12.21 32.39 -30.37
C GLU A 130 -11.41 31.94 -31.59
N ALA A 131 -11.39 32.73 -32.67
CA ALA A 131 -10.59 32.43 -33.86
C ALA A 131 -9.09 32.39 -33.54
N ALA A 132 -8.61 33.32 -32.71
CA ALA A 132 -7.24 33.35 -32.20
C ALA A 132 -6.93 32.12 -31.33
N ARG A 133 -7.85 31.72 -30.44
CA ARG A 133 -7.74 30.54 -29.57
C ARG A 133 -7.67 29.22 -30.35
N ARG A 134 -8.38 29.13 -31.49
CA ARG A 134 -8.41 27.95 -32.35
C ARG A 134 -7.29 27.95 -33.41
N GLY A 135 -6.59 29.06 -33.59
CA GLY A 135 -5.49 29.19 -34.55
C GLY A 135 -5.93 29.35 -36.01
N TYR A 136 -7.18 29.73 -36.27
CA TYR A 136 -7.71 29.89 -37.64
C TYR A 136 -7.31 31.25 -38.23
N LEU A 137 -6.12 31.30 -38.83
CA LEU A 137 -5.52 32.51 -39.37
C LEU A 137 -6.38 33.19 -40.45
N ASP A 138 -7.04 32.41 -41.31
CA ASP A 138 -7.94 32.90 -42.36
C ASP A 138 -9.20 33.59 -41.82
N ILE A 139 -9.77 33.06 -40.74
CA ILE A 139 -10.88 33.70 -40.00
C ILE A 139 -10.39 34.96 -39.30
N VAL A 140 -9.22 34.92 -38.62
CA VAL A 140 -8.63 36.10 -37.97
C VAL A 140 -8.35 37.21 -38.99
N GLU A 141 -7.78 36.87 -40.15
CA GLU A 141 -7.55 37.82 -41.24
C GLU A 141 -8.86 38.41 -41.76
N PHE A 142 -9.88 37.58 -41.99
CA PHE A 142 -11.19 38.05 -42.42
C PHE A 142 -11.82 39.01 -41.40
N LEU A 143 -11.78 38.68 -40.11
CA LEU A 143 -12.31 39.53 -39.05
C LEU A 143 -11.54 40.86 -38.94
N LEU A 144 -10.20 40.81 -38.99
CA LEU A 144 -9.34 42.01 -38.91
C LEU A 144 -9.41 42.89 -40.16
N GLN A 145 -9.60 42.33 -41.36
CA GLN A 145 -9.83 43.09 -42.60
C GLN A 145 -11.15 43.88 -42.55
N ASN A 146 -12.09 43.42 -41.73
CA ASN A 146 -13.41 44.02 -41.55
C ASN A 146 -13.56 44.71 -40.17
N GLN A 147 -12.47 44.99 -39.45
CA GLN A 147 -12.55 45.74 -38.20
C GLN A 147 -12.98 47.21 -38.44
N PRO A 148 -13.80 47.84 -37.58
CA PRO A 148 -14.33 47.33 -36.31
C PRO A 148 -15.68 46.59 -36.45
N LEU A 149 -16.14 46.27 -37.66
CA LEU A 149 -17.51 45.85 -37.94
C LEU A 149 -17.82 44.45 -37.38
N TYR A 150 -16.93 43.49 -37.57
CA TYR A 150 -17.06 42.11 -37.03
C TYR A 150 -16.18 41.83 -35.82
N ALA A 151 -15.11 42.60 -35.63
CA ALA A 151 -14.14 42.44 -34.55
C ALA A 151 -13.33 43.73 -34.36
N ASP A 152 -12.71 43.90 -33.19
CA ASP A 152 -11.81 45.00 -32.87
C ASP A 152 -10.61 44.43 -32.10
N ILE A 153 -9.40 44.79 -32.52
CA ILE A 153 -8.15 44.25 -31.97
C ILE A 153 -7.99 44.56 -30.46
N HIS A 154 -8.63 45.62 -29.97
CA HIS A 154 -8.60 46.02 -28.57
C HIS A 154 -9.84 45.56 -27.78
N GLU A 155 -10.74 44.79 -28.40
CA GLU A 155 -11.90 44.25 -27.69
C GLU A 155 -11.48 43.25 -26.62
N ARG A 156 -12.12 43.38 -25.46
CA ARG A 156 -11.93 42.49 -24.31
C ARG A 156 -13.18 41.65 -24.11
N ASP A 157 -12.99 40.35 -23.87
CA ASP A 157 -14.06 39.48 -23.40
C ASP A 157 -14.35 39.70 -21.90
N TYR A 158 -15.26 38.89 -21.33
CA TYR A 158 -15.66 39.01 -19.92
C TYR A 158 -14.54 38.71 -18.92
N THR A 159 -13.45 38.06 -19.35
CA THR A 159 -12.24 37.81 -18.54
C THR A 159 -11.18 38.91 -18.70
N GLY A 160 -11.48 39.91 -19.55
CA GLY A 160 -10.56 40.99 -19.87
C GLY A 160 -9.52 40.64 -20.94
N CYS A 161 -9.58 39.45 -21.55
CA CYS A 161 -8.61 39.00 -22.55
C CYS A 161 -8.80 39.74 -23.90
N THR A 162 -7.72 40.25 -24.47
CA THR A 162 -7.65 40.67 -25.89
C THR A 162 -7.15 39.50 -26.74
N ALA A 163 -7.29 39.57 -28.06
CA ALA A 163 -6.97 38.48 -29.00
C ALA A 163 -5.56 37.88 -28.86
N ILE A 164 -4.59 38.64 -28.33
CA ILE A 164 -3.23 38.16 -28.12
C ILE A 164 -3.12 37.10 -27.02
N ALA A 165 -3.95 37.19 -25.97
CA ALA A 165 -3.91 36.26 -24.85
C ALA A 165 -4.45 34.86 -25.22
N PRO A 166 -5.61 34.73 -25.91
CA PRO A 166 -6.07 33.45 -26.45
C PRO A 166 -5.14 32.89 -27.53
N ALA A 167 -4.49 33.73 -28.35
CA ALA A 167 -3.47 33.28 -29.30
C ALA A 167 -2.24 32.66 -28.59
N SER A 168 -1.95 33.10 -27.37
CA SER A 168 -0.90 32.54 -26.50
C SER A 168 -1.36 31.28 -25.74
N ASP A 169 -2.66 30.94 -25.78
CA ASP A 169 -3.32 29.87 -25.00
C ASP A 169 -3.89 28.72 -25.87
N ILE A 170 -3.48 28.62 -27.15
CA ILE A 170 -4.05 27.73 -28.18
C ILE A 170 -4.07 26.23 -27.79
N TYR A 171 -3.21 25.78 -26.88
CA TYR A 171 -3.12 24.37 -26.49
C TYR A 171 -4.34 23.84 -25.71
N SER A 172 -5.17 24.72 -25.11
CA SER A 172 -6.29 24.32 -24.23
C SER A 172 -7.51 23.75 -24.96
N THR A 173 -7.75 24.12 -26.23
CA THR A 173 -8.96 23.76 -26.98
C THR A 173 -8.90 22.38 -27.65
N ARG A 174 -7.72 21.76 -27.77
CA ARG A 174 -7.60 20.41 -28.34
C ARG A 174 -8.14 19.28 -27.44
N TYR A 175 -8.32 19.52 -26.14
CA TYR A 175 -8.58 18.46 -25.15
C TYR A 175 -9.89 18.60 -24.36
N ILE A 176 -10.68 19.67 -24.60
CA ILE A 176 -12.00 19.84 -23.95
C ILE A 176 -13.10 19.05 -24.68
N GLU A 177 -12.88 18.63 -25.93
CA GLU A 177 -13.90 17.95 -26.75
C GLU A 177 -13.73 16.41 -26.74
N ALA A 178 -13.56 15.83 -25.55
CA ALA A 178 -13.71 14.37 -25.32
C ALA A 178 -15.15 13.97 -24.92
N PHE A 179 -16.13 14.86 -25.12
CA PHE A 179 -17.56 14.54 -25.07
C PHE A 179 -18.10 14.45 -26.51
N ASN A 180 -18.29 13.21 -26.97
CA ASN A 180 -19.08 12.73 -28.11
C ASN A 180 -19.28 13.63 -29.35
N TRP A 181 -18.89 13.07 -30.50
CA TRP A 181 -19.00 13.57 -31.89
C TRP A 181 -18.06 14.73 -32.25
N HIS A 182 -16.89 14.44 -32.84
CA HIS A 182 -16.61 14.83 -34.25
C HIS A 182 -15.22 14.37 -34.78
N PRO A 183 -15.15 14.02 -36.09
CA PRO A 183 -13.92 13.76 -36.82
C PRO A 183 -13.46 15.00 -37.60
N SER A 184 -12.40 15.68 -37.16
CA SER A 184 -11.47 16.45 -38.04
C SER A 184 -10.30 17.05 -37.24
N ALA A 185 -9.58 16.21 -36.51
CA ALA A 185 -8.31 16.61 -35.89
C ALA A 185 -7.23 17.03 -36.93
N GLU A 186 -7.41 16.72 -38.21
CA GLU A 186 -6.41 16.94 -39.28
C GLU A 186 -6.24 18.39 -39.75
N LYS A 187 -7.16 19.33 -39.46
CA LYS A 187 -6.99 20.75 -39.88
C LYS A 187 -6.12 21.60 -38.93
N SER A 188 -5.78 21.10 -37.74
CA SER A 188 -5.09 21.90 -36.70
C SER A 188 -3.57 21.68 -36.63
N GLU A 189 -2.98 20.85 -37.50
CA GLU A 189 -1.57 20.42 -37.37
C GLU A 189 -0.51 21.48 -37.75
N ALA A 190 -0.89 22.67 -38.23
CA ALA A 190 0.06 23.75 -38.46
C ALA A 190 0.17 24.64 -37.21
N TRP A 191 1.35 24.67 -36.58
CA TRP A 191 1.68 25.51 -35.42
C TRP A 191 1.43 27.01 -35.70
N ALA A 192 0.27 27.52 -35.29
CA ALA A 192 0.01 28.96 -35.27
C ALA A 192 0.55 29.55 -33.96
N GLY A 193 1.73 30.15 -34.00
CA GLY A 193 2.28 30.92 -32.88
C GLY A 193 2.85 32.24 -33.38
N ALA A 194 4.04 32.19 -34.00
CA ALA A 194 4.73 33.38 -34.49
C ALA A 194 3.93 34.17 -35.53
N GLU A 195 3.32 33.51 -36.51
CA GLU A 195 2.57 34.21 -37.57
C GLU A 195 1.29 34.86 -37.04
N MET A 196 0.52 34.15 -36.22
CA MET A 196 -0.69 34.68 -35.58
C MET A 196 -0.36 35.86 -34.66
N ILE A 197 0.62 35.69 -33.76
CA ILE A 197 1.06 36.74 -32.83
C ILE A 197 1.63 37.94 -33.59
N GLY A 198 2.52 37.69 -34.56
CA GLY A 198 3.07 38.74 -35.43
C GLY A 198 1.98 39.50 -36.18
N ARG A 199 0.94 38.82 -36.66
CA ARG A 199 -0.20 39.46 -37.35
C ARG A 199 -1.05 40.29 -36.41
N LEU A 200 -1.33 39.81 -35.20
CA LEU A 200 -2.06 40.56 -34.16
C LEU A 200 -1.28 41.81 -33.73
N ILE A 201 0.02 41.68 -33.45
CA ILE A 201 0.90 42.81 -33.13
C ILE A 201 0.97 43.80 -34.28
N GLY A 202 1.17 43.32 -35.52
CA GLY A 202 1.18 44.15 -36.73
C GLY A 202 -0.16 44.86 -37.00
N SER A 203 -1.25 44.38 -36.41
CA SER A 203 -2.58 45.00 -36.45
C SER A 203 -2.87 45.90 -35.24
N GLY A 204 -1.90 46.09 -34.34
CA GLY A 204 -1.97 47.02 -33.20
C GLY A 204 -2.27 46.38 -31.83
N ALA A 205 -2.13 45.05 -31.66
CA ALA A 205 -2.39 44.41 -30.37
C ALA A 205 -1.48 44.92 -29.24
N ASP A 206 -2.07 45.16 -28.06
CA ASP A 206 -1.33 45.48 -26.83
C ASP A 206 -0.85 44.19 -26.14
N VAL A 207 0.44 43.96 -26.22
CA VAL A 207 1.24 42.90 -25.57
C VAL A 207 1.34 42.99 -24.05
N HIS A 208 1.18 44.18 -23.46
CA HIS A 208 1.18 44.41 -22.02
C HIS A 208 -0.23 44.30 -21.46
N ALA A 209 -1.20 43.94 -22.31
CA ALA A 209 -2.58 43.73 -21.90
C ALA A 209 -2.63 42.72 -20.76
N ARG A 210 -3.12 43.20 -19.62
CA ARG A 210 -3.36 42.40 -18.42
C ARG A 210 -4.78 41.84 -18.45
N PHE A 211 -4.92 40.60 -18.01
CA PHE A 211 -6.19 39.89 -17.93
C PHE A 211 -6.21 38.97 -16.70
N THR A 212 -7.37 38.38 -16.45
CA THR A 212 -7.62 37.50 -15.32
C THR A 212 -7.75 36.05 -15.80
N LYS A 213 -7.15 35.11 -15.06
CA LYS A 213 -7.26 33.67 -15.32
C LYS A 213 -7.74 32.93 -14.08
N ASP A 214 -8.63 31.98 -14.29
CA ASP A 214 -9.08 31.06 -13.25
C ASP A 214 -8.08 29.90 -13.12
N SER A 215 -7.64 29.58 -11.90
CA SER A 215 -6.70 28.49 -11.65
C SER A 215 -7.27 27.12 -12.02
N LEU A 216 -8.60 26.96 -12.02
CA LEU A 216 -9.29 25.77 -12.54
C LEU A 216 -9.14 25.64 -14.07
N GLN A 217 -9.15 26.75 -14.80
CA GLN A 217 -8.88 26.75 -16.26
C GLN A 217 -7.42 26.41 -16.56
N LEU A 218 -6.51 26.77 -15.65
CA LEU A 218 -5.09 26.39 -15.70
C LEU A 218 -4.83 24.97 -15.17
N ARG A 219 -5.86 24.30 -14.61
CA ARG A 219 -5.77 22.99 -13.93
C ARG A 219 -4.77 22.96 -12.77
N LEU A 220 -4.71 24.04 -12.01
CA LEU A 220 -3.90 24.21 -10.80
C LEU A 220 -4.79 24.06 -9.54
N GLY A 221 -5.65 23.04 -9.51
CA GLY A 221 -6.78 22.93 -8.56
C GLY A 221 -6.40 22.81 -7.07
N ASP A 222 -5.12 22.60 -6.77
CA ASP A 222 -4.60 22.51 -5.40
C ASP A 222 -4.04 23.86 -4.89
N GLU A 223 -4.01 24.92 -5.71
CA GLU A 223 -3.57 26.24 -5.28
C GLU A 223 -4.73 27.00 -4.56
N PRO A 224 -4.44 27.70 -3.44
CA PRO A 224 -5.45 28.31 -2.57
C PRO A 224 -6.22 29.49 -3.20
N ASP A 225 -5.69 30.10 -4.26
CA ASP A 225 -6.31 31.23 -4.96
C ASP A 225 -6.94 30.76 -6.29
N HIS A 226 -8.27 30.90 -6.39
CA HIS A 226 -9.02 30.49 -7.59
C HIS A 226 -8.90 31.46 -8.78
N ILE A 227 -8.44 32.69 -8.55
CA ILE A 227 -8.39 33.76 -9.55
C ILE A 227 -7.03 34.44 -9.52
N VAL A 228 -6.35 34.49 -10.67
CA VAL A 228 -5.05 35.16 -10.85
C VAL A 228 -5.24 36.37 -11.76
N ASP A 229 -5.00 37.56 -11.22
CA ASP A 229 -5.08 38.83 -11.93
C ASP A 229 -3.70 39.26 -12.45
N ASN A 230 -3.68 40.30 -13.29
CA ASN A 230 -2.45 40.84 -13.90
C ASN A 230 -1.66 39.86 -14.78
N VAL A 231 -2.30 38.80 -15.27
CA VAL A 231 -1.68 37.85 -16.21
C VAL A 231 -1.49 38.53 -17.56
N THR A 232 -0.39 38.25 -18.25
CA THR A 232 -0.06 38.82 -19.57
C THR A 232 0.21 37.69 -20.57
N ALA A 233 0.31 38.02 -21.86
CA ALA A 233 0.59 37.04 -22.91
C ALA A 233 1.89 36.25 -22.64
N ILE A 234 2.92 36.91 -22.09
CA ILE A 234 4.20 36.27 -21.77
C ILE A 234 4.07 35.17 -20.71
N HIS A 235 3.19 35.36 -19.72
CA HIS A 235 2.90 34.35 -18.70
C HIS A 235 2.24 33.12 -19.32
N MET A 236 1.33 33.33 -20.27
CA MET A 236 0.65 32.24 -20.98
C MET A 236 1.61 31.48 -21.90
N ASP A 237 2.40 32.18 -22.71
CA ASP A 237 3.42 31.55 -23.57
C ASP A 237 4.43 30.76 -22.74
N SER A 238 4.84 31.30 -21.60
CA SER A 238 5.75 30.63 -20.66
C SER A 238 5.10 29.36 -20.09
N PHE A 239 3.89 29.46 -19.56
CA PHE A 239 3.14 28.31 -19.02
C PHE A 239 2.79 27.26 -20.07
N ARG A 240 2.65 27.64 -21.34
CA ARG A 240 2.41 26.73 -22.46
C ARG A 240 3.71 26.24 -23.12
N GLY A 241 4.89 26.64 -22.65
CA GLY A 241 6.18 26.25 -23.23
C GLY A 241 6.31 26.64 -24.71
N ASN A 242 5.66 27.73 -25.13
CA ASN A 242 5.63 28.18 -26.51
C ASN A 242 6.76 29.18 -26.75
N SER A 243 8.00 28.68 -26.82
CA SER A 243 9.19 29.51 -26.99
C SER A 243 9.15 30.36 -28.28
N VAL A 244 8.49 29.89 -29.32
CA VAL A 244 8.34 30.59 -30.61
C VAL A 244 7.42 31.81 -30.48
N ALA A 245 6.29 31.66 -29.79
CA ALA A 245 5.39 32.77 -29.47
C ALA A 245 6.05 33.77 -28.52
N LEU A 246 6.72 33.26 -27.48
CA LEU A 246 7.48 34.04 -26.52
C LEU A 246 8.57 34.87 -27.23
N GLU A 247 9.36 34.26 -28.11
CA GLU A 247 10.37 34.97 -28.92
C GLU A 247 9.73 36.02 -29.83
N SER A 248 8.55 35.74 -30.39
CA SER A 248 7.82 36.70 -31.23
C SER A 248 7.36 37.92 -30.42
N LEU A 249 6.86 37.71 -29.19
CA LEU A 249 6.55 38.79 -28.26
C LEU A 249 7.81 39.59 -27.90
N LEU A 250 8.93 38.94 -27.63
CA LEU A 250 10.18 39.62 -27.25
C LEU A 250 10.82 40.40 -28.43
N THR A 251 10.71 39.90 -29.66
CA THR A 251 11.36 40.48 -30.85
C THR A 251 10.58 41.63 -31.49
N HIS A 252 9.24 41.60 -31.44
CA HIS A 252 8.39 42.60 -32.10
C HIS A 252 8.21 43.91 -31.29
N HIS A 253 8.95 44.06 -30.20
CA HIS A 253 8.83 45.14 -29.22
C HIS A 253 9.67 46.40 -29.45
N GLY A 254 10.49 46.42 -30.51
CA GLY A 254 11.19 47.62 -30.96
C GLY A 254 12.40 48.08 -30.12
N ASP A 255 12.50 47.74 -28.82
CA ASP A 255 13.72 47.95 -28.00
C ASP A 255 13.94 46.85 -26.92
N ALA A 256 15.20 46.70 -26.47
CA ALA A 256 15.62 45.69 -25.48
C ALA A 256 15.19 45.99 -24.03
N THR A 257 14.90 47.25 -23.70
CA THR A 257 14.41 47.69 -22.38
C THR A 257 12.99 47.18 -22.15
N SER A 258 12.17 47.21 -23.18
CA SER A 258 10.80 46.71 -23.18
C SER A 258 10.72 45.19 -22.99
N ALA A 259 11.68 44.43 -23.55
CA ALA A 259 11.77 42.99 -23.36
C ALA A 259 12.07 42.59 -21.89
N LEU A 260 12.97 43.32 -21.23
CA LEU A 260 13.25 43.14 -19.79
C LEU A 260 12.02 43.46 -18.94
N GLU A 261 11.33 44.57 -19.23
CA GLU A 261 10.09 44.95 -18.54
C GLU A 261 8.98 43.92 -18.70
N LEU A 262 8.88 43.27 -19.87
CA LEU A 262 7.92 42.19 -20.11
C LEU A 262 8.24 40.94 -19.29
N ILE A 263 9.49 40.48 -19.27
CA ILE A 263 9.91 39.27 -18.54
C ILE A 263 9.82 39.45 -17.02
N SER A 264 10.18 40.65 -16.55
CA SER A 264 10.08 41.06 -15.14
C SER A 264 8.65 41.40 -14.71
N SER A 265 7.66 41.35 -15.61
CA SER A 265 6.27 41.56 -15.21
C SER A 265 5.78 40.44 -14.30
N CYS A 266 5.06 40.80 -13.26
CA CYS A 266 4.48 39.88 -12.28
C CYS A 266 2.96 39.86 -12.38
N ASP A 267 2.36 38.70 -12.13
CA ASP A 267 0.94 38.56 -11.87
C ASP A 267 0.55 39.07 -10.46
N SER A 268 -0.72 38.92 -10.07
CA SER A 268 -1.22 39.32 -8.75
C SER A 268 -0.59 38.59 -7.57
N ARG A 269 0.08 37.46 -7.82
CA ARG A 269 0.80 36.67 -6.82
C ARG A 269 2.30 36.96 -6.83
N GLY A 270 2.75 37.98 -7.56
CA GLY A 270 4.19 38.23 -7.71
C GLY A 270 4.90 37.19 -8.56
N SER A 271 4.18 36.26 -9.19
CA SER A 271 4.79 35.21 -10.02
C SER A 271 5.22 35.81 -11.36
N THR A 272 6.45 35.50 -11.75
CA THR A 272 7.06 35.95 -13.00
C THR A 272 6.85 34.95 -14.14
N SER A 273 7.21 35.33 -15.36
CA SER A 273 7.26 34.42 -16.52
C SER A 273 7.99 33.10 -16.23
N LEU A 274 9.09 33.14 -15.47
CA LEU A 274 9.84 31.94 -15.08
C LEU A 274 9.04 31.01 -14.14
N HIS A 275 8.30 31.56 -13.19
CA HIS A 275 7.41 30.76 -12.32
C HIS A 275 6.36 30.04 -13.16
N TRP A 276 5.73 30.75 -14.10
CA TRP A 276 4.71 30.20 -14.99
C TRP A 276 5.27 29.09 -15.88
N ALA A 277 6.49 29.22 -16.40
CA ALA A 277 7.16 28.16 -17.16
C ALA A 277 7.32 26.85 -16.36
N THR A 278 7.60 26.96 -15.06
CA THR A 278 7.80 25.81 -14.16
C THR A 278 6.52 25.20 -13.56
N ARG A 279 5.34 25.76 -13.85
CA ARG A 279 4.01 25.20 -13.49
C ARG A 279 3.29 24.54 -14.68
N ASN A 280 3.95 24.49 -15.84
CA ASN A 280 3.39 23.99 -17.08
C ASN A 280 2.73 22.62 -16.90
N ASN A 281 1.46 22.48 -17.30
CA ASN A 281 0.68 21.24 -17.24
C ASN A 281 0.04 20.85 -18.60
N LEU A 282 0.83 20.86 -19.69
CA LEU A 282 0.35 20.52 -21.04
C LEU A 282 -0.05 19.03 -21.19
N PHE A 283 -1.17 18.79 -21.89
CA PHE A 283 -1.53 17.50 -22.50
C PHE A 283 -1.28 17.57 -24.02
N GLY A 284 -0.73 16.51 -24.63
CA GLY A 284 -0.70 16.34 -26.10
C GLY A 284 0.65 16.32 -26.84
N PRO A 285 1.81 16.67 -26.26
CA PRO A 285 3.12 16.22 -26.75
C PRO A 285 3.63 15.04 -25.90
N THR A 286 4.61 14.27 -26.40
CA THR A 286 5.30 13.29 -25.54
C THR A 286 5.96 14.02 -24.35
N LEU A 287 6.11 13.36 -23.20
CA LEU A 287 6.74 13.97 -22.01
C LEU A 287 8.10 14.61 -22.35
N HIS A 288 8.88 13.98 -23.24
CA HIS A 288 10.18 14.48 -23.70
C HIS A 288 10.07 15.81 -24.46
N GLU A 289 9.12 15.92 -25.37
CA GLU A 289 8.89 17.15 -26.11
C GLU A 289 8.40 18.28 -25.18
N ARG A 290 7.57 17.95 -24.18
CA ARG A 290 7.16 18.90 -23.13
C ARG A 290 8.37 19.41 -22.34
N ALA A 291 9.24 18.53 -21.87
CA ALA A 291 10.45 18.91 -21.16
C ALA A 291 11.38 19.80 -22.00
N GLN A 292 11.56 19.50 -23.29
CA GLN A 292 12.37 20.33 -24.19
C GLN A 292 11.75 21.70 -24.44
N LYS A 293 10.41 21.79 -24.58
CA LYS A 293 9.70 23.07 -24.71
C LYS A 293 9.86 23.94 -23.47
N ILE A 294 9.67 23.35 -22.28
CA ILE A 294 9.87 24.06 -20.99
C ILE A 294 11.32 24.50 -20.87
N LYS A 295 12.29 23.62 -21.13
CA LYS A 295 13.72 23.96 -21.10
C LYS A 295 14.05 25.12 -22.03
N THR A 296 13.62 25.07 -23.29
CA THR A 296 13.86 26.13 -24.28
C THR A 296 13.23 27.46 -23.85
N THR A 297 12.06 27.39 -23.22
CA THR A 297 11.36 28.56 -22.67
C THR A 297 12.13 29.16 -21.50
N VAL A 298 12.59 28.31 -20.56
CA VAL A 298 13.44 28.72 -19.42
C VAL A 298 14.76 29.33 -19.91
N ASP A 299 15.42 28.72 -20.90
CA ASP A 299 16.64 29.25 -21.52
C ASP A 299 16.40 30.64 -22.10
N LEU A 300 15.33 30.83 -22.89
CA LEU A 300 15.00 32.12 -23.50
C LEU A 300 14.72 33.21 -22.46
N ILE A 301 14.00 32.87 -21.38
CA ILE A 301 13.71 33.80 -20.28
C ILE A 301 15.02 34.20 -19.58
N LEU A 302 15.85 33.23 -19.22
CA LEU A 302 17.10 33.46 -18.46
C LEU A 302 18.22 34.07 -19.30
N ASP A 303 18.23 33.86 -20.61
CA ASP A 303 19.16 34.52 -21.53
C ASP A 303 18.79 36.00 -21.71
N THR A 304 17.52 36.35 -21.53
CA THR A 304 17.06 37.74 -21.57
C THR A 304 17.22 38.44 -20.22
N ASP A 305 16.80 37.81 -19.12
CA ASP A 305 16.98 38.32 -17.76
C ASP A 305 17.45 37.23 -16.78
N PRO A 306 18.77 37.09 -16.58
CA PRO A 306 19.33 36.12 -15.63
C PRO A 306 18.98 36.43 -14.15
N ALA A 307 18.63 37.68 -13.82
CA ALA A 307 18.43 38.09 -12.43
C ALA A 307 17.16 37.49 -11.80
N ILE A 308 16.24 37.00 -12.62
CA ILE A 308 14.94 36.48 -12.20
C ILE A 308 15.00 35.06 -11.61
N ILE A 309 16.14 34.37 -11.71
CA ILE A 309 16.31 32.94 -11.38
C ILE A 309 15.88 32.58 -9.94
N ASN A 310 16.10 33.48 -8.97
CA ASN A 310 15.79 33.29 -7.55
C ASN A 310 14.72 34.27 -7.04
N SER A 311 13.97 34.91 -7.95
CA SER A 311 12.82 35.75 -7.56
C SER A 311 11.81 34.90 -6.79
N GLN A 312 11.32 35.43 -5.67
CA GLN A 312 10.28 34.81 -4.87
C GLN A 312 8.93 35.48 -5.15
N ASP A 313 7.89 34.69 -5.32
CA ASP A 313 6.51 35.16 -5.37
C ASP A 313 6.00 35.58 -3.98
N VAL A 314 4.71 35.95 -3.86
CA VAL A 314 4.13 36.40 -2.57
C VAL A 314 4.12 35.30 -1.49
N GLU A 315 4.22 34.03 -1.88
CA GLU A 315 4.33 32.90 -0.95
C GLU A 315 5.78 32.54 -0.62
N GLY A 316 6.75 33.24 -1.20
CA GLY A 316 8.16 32.93 -1.03
C GLY A 316 8.64 31.78 -1.93
N ASN A 317 7.81 31.27 -2.84
CA ASN A 317 8.21 30.18 -3.73
C ASN A 317 9.05 30.75 -4.87
N THR A 318 10.11 30.01 -5.25
CA THR A 318 10.92 30.28 -6.45
C THR A 318 10.47 29.39 -7.61
N ALA A 319 10.98 29.64 -8.82
CA ALA A 319 10.76 28.74 -9.95
C ALA A 319 11.20 27.29 -9.67
N LEU A 320 12.26 27.10 -8.87
CA LEU A 320 12.73 25.77 -8.47
C LEU A 320 11.76 25.05 -7.51
N HIS A 321 11.02 25.79 -6.66
CA HIS A 321 9.95 25.20 -5.83
C HIS A 321 8.83 24.62 -6.70
N TYR A 322 8.40 25.36 -7.73
CA TYR A 322 7.35 24.90 -8.64
C TYR A 322 7.81 23.75 -9.53
N ALA A 323 9.04 23.80 -10.05
CA ALA A 323 9.60 22.67 -10.79
C ALA A 323 9.65 21.39 -9.93
N ALA A 324 10.09 21.52 -8.67
CA ALA A 324 10.11 20.42 -7.71
C ALA A 324 8.71 19.91 -7.38
N PHE A 325 7.67 20.73 -7.41
CA PHE A 325 6.31 20.29 -7.10
C PHE A 325 5.60 19.63 -8.29
N TYR A 326 5.73 20.17 -9.51
CA TYR A 326 4.92 19.76 -10.67
C TYR A 326 5.55 18.70 -11.57
N PHE A 327 6.89 18.53 -11.56
CA PHE A 327 7.59 17.63 -12.47
C PHE A 327 8.04 16.25 -11.93
N PRO A 328 8.02 15.93 -10.62
CA PRO A 328 8.36 14.58 -10.13
C PRO A 328 7.47 13.46 -10.70
N GLY A 329 7.96 12.22 -10.68
CA GLY A 329 7.18 11.03 -11.06
C GLY A 329 7.11 10.75 -12.57
N ASN A 330 7.97 11.40 -13.37
CA ASN A 330 7.96 11.31 -14.83
C ASN A 330 9.22 10.62 -15.42
N GLY A 331 9.89 9.77 -14.64
CA GLY A 331 11.04 8.96 -15.10
C GLY A 331 12.24 9.78 -15.56
N GLY A 332 12.52 10.91 -14.91
CA GLY A 332 13.69 11.75 -15.15
C GLY A 332 13.58 12.62 -16.40
N VAL A 333 12.44 12.62 -17.10
CA VAL A 333 12.27 13.34 -18.37
C VAL A 333 12.47 14.85 -18.22
N PHE A 334 12.13 15.41 -17.05
CA PHE A 334 12.31 16.83 -16.76
C PHE A 334 13.70 17.19 -16.18
N MET A 335 14.63 16.22 -16.07
CA MET A 335 16.03 16.47 -15.64
C MET A 335 16.66 17.70 -16.31
N PRO A 336 16.56 17.90 -17.65
CA PRO A 336 17.17 19.04 -18.30
C PRO A 336 16.66 20.41 -17.82
N VAL A 337 15.43 20.48 -17.30
CA VAL A 337 14.87 21.71 -16.72
C VAL A 337 15.53 22.02 -15.38
N PHE A 338 15.69 21.01 -14.52
CA PHE A 338 16.38 21.16 -13.23
C PHE A 338 17.87 21.50 -13.42
N GLU A 339 18.55 20.83 -14.36
CA GLU A 339 19.95 21.14 -14.72
C GLU A 339 20.07 22.60 -15.16
N THR A 340 19.23 23.04 -16.10
CA THR A 340 19.26 24.42 -16.61
C THR A 340 19.05 25.44 -15.49
N LEU A 341 18.07 25.24 -14.61
CA LEU A 341 17.81 26.15 -13.48
C LEU A 341 19.01 26.17 -12.51
N CYS A 342 19.54 25.02 -12.13
CA CYS A 342 20.67 24.92 -11.18
C CYS A 342 21.97 25.49 -11.77
N GLU A 343 22.30 25.18 -13.02
CA GLU A 343 23.48 25.71 -13.73
C GLU A 343 23.43 27.24 -13.90
N LYS A 344 22.24 27.80 -14.08
CA LYS A 344 22.01 29.25 -14.17
C LYS A 344 21.92 29.92 -12.79
N GLY A 345 22.12 29.17 -11.69
CA GLY A 345 22.29 29.72 -10.34
C GLY A 345 21.07 29.68 -9.43
N ALA A 346 20.12 28.77 -9.67
CA ALA A 346 19.01 28.54 -8.74
C ALA A 346 19.52 28.00 -7.38
N ASP A 347 19.09 28.61 -6.27
CA ASP A 347 19.49 28.23 -4.91
C ASP A 347 18.47 27.26 -4.29
N ALA A 348 18.86 25.99 -4.14
CA ALA A 348 18.00 24.94 -3.60
C ALA A 348 17.87 24.99 -2.06
N SER A 349 18.56 25.92 -1.39
CA SER A 349 18.45 26.16 0.06
C SER A 349 17.41 27.21 0.45
N MET A 350 16.87 27.95 -0.53
CA MET A 350 15.86 28.97 -0.26
C MET A 350 14.59 28.34 0.30
N GLN A 351 14.08 28.93 1.38
CA GLN A 351 12.83 28.54 2.00
C GLN A 351 11.73 29.50 1.59
N ASN A 352 10.53 28.97 1.33
CA ASN A 352 9.34 29.77 1.16
C ASN A 352 8.79 30.30 2.52
N ASN A 353 7.65 30.99 2.52
CA ASN A 353 7.07 31.58 3.73
C ASN A 353 6.59 30.53 4.75
N GLN A 354 6.55 29.24 4.40
CA GLN A 354 6.24 28.12 5.28
C GLN A 354 7.50 27.38 5.77
N GLY A 355 8.70 27.83 5.39
CA GLY A 355 9.96 27.17 5.73
C GLY A 355 10.28 25.96 4.85
N GLU A 356 9.47 25.70 3.81
CA GLU A 356 9.64 24.56 2.92
C GLU A 356 10.72 24.88 1.87
N THR A 357 11.61 23.93 1.59
CA THR A 357 12.63 24.04 0.52
C THR A 357 12.13 23.39 -0.78
N PRO A 358 12.80 23.57 -1.94
CA PRO A 358 12.47 22.82 -3.14
C PRO A 358 12.56 21.30 -2.94
N LEU A 359 13.52 20.83 -2.13
CA LEU A 359 13.63 19.42 -1.75
C LEU A 359 12.41 18.94 -0.95
N TYR A 360 11.84 19.78 -0.08
CA TYR A 360 10.58 19.47 0.60
C TYR A 360 9.42 19.35 -0.39
N LYS A 361 9.25 20.34 -1.28
CA LYS A 361 8.15 20.35 -2.26
C LYS A 361 8.22 19.18 -3.24
N PHE A 362 9.42 18.68 -3.53
CA PHE A 362 9.64 17.47 -4.32
C PHE A 362 8.87 16.26 -3.81
N PHE A 363 8.76 16.10 -2.49
CA PHE A 363 8.09 14.95 -1.88
C PHE A 363 6.59 15.16 -1.64
N ALA A 364 6.05 16.37 -1.83
CA ALA A 364 4.64 16.66 -1.54
C ALA A 364 3.67 16.04 -2.58
N ILE A 365 4.05 15.95 -3.85
CA ILE A 365 3.18 15.49 -4.95
C ILE A 365 3.69 14.27 -5.73
N ALA A 366 4.95 13.84 -5.53
CA ALA A 366 5.52 12.74 -6.30
C ALA A 366 4.65 11.46 -6.26
N ASN A 367 4.04 11.13 -7.40
CA ASN A 367 3.38 9.85 -7.67
C ASN A 367 4.40 8.95 -8.39
N GLY A 368 4.76 7.80 -7.82
CA GLY A 368 5.62 6.81 -8.49
C GLY A 368 7.14 6.94 -8.27
N THR A 369 7.92 6.36 -9.19
CA THR A 369 9.39 6.21 -9.10
C THR A 369 10.11 7.54 -8.89
N THR A 370 10.97 7.59 -7.87
CA THR A 370 11.70 8.81 -7.52
C THR A 370 12.95 9.00 -8.38
N ASP A 371 13.03 10.16 -9.02
CA ASP A 371 14.17 10.55 -9.86
C ASP A 371 15.38 10.96 -9.00
N LYS A 372 16.15 9.96 -8.53
CA LYS A 372 17.33 10.14 -7.65
C LYS A 372 18.33 11.18 -8.17
N GLN A 373 18.42 11.37 -9.49
CA GLN A 373 19.30 12.37 -10.11
C GLN A 373 18.85 13.81 -9.81
N ILE A 374 17.55 14.09 -9.77
CA ILE A 374 17.01 15.41 -9.37
C ILE A 374 17.36 15.67 -7.90
N LEU A 375 17.20 14.66 -7.05
CA LEU A 375 17.52 14.77 -5.62
C LEU A 375 19.00 15.07 -5.39
N CYS A 376 19.90 14.34 -6.07
CA CYS A 376 21.34 14.60 -6.04
C CYS A 376 21.66 16.03 -6.50
N LEU A 377 20.99 16.50 -7.56
CA LEU A 377 21.20 17.83 -8.12
C LEU A 377 20.77 18.93 -7.14
N LEU A 378 19.63 18.78 -6.47
CA LEU A 378 19.14 19.71 -5.45
C LEU A 378 20.09 19.76 -4.24
N LEU A 379 20.57 18.60 -3.76
CA LEU A 379 21.56 18.53 -2.67
C LEU A 379 22.89 19.18 -3.04
N ALA A 380 23.36 18.95 -4.28
CA ALA A 380 24.58 19.57 -4.79
C ALA A 380 24.50 21.10 -4.89
N HIS A 381 23.29 21.65 -5.05
CA HIS A 381 23.02 23.09 -5.18
C HIS A 381 22.46 23.72 -3.90
N GLY A 382 22.74 23.12 -2.74
CA GLY A 382 22.58 23.76 -1.43
C GLY A 382 21.42 23.26 -0.57
N ALA A 383 20.54 22.39 -1.07
CA ALA A 383 19.49 21.79 -0.25
C ALA A 383 20.10 20.91 0.85
N LYS A 384 19.55 20.94 2.07
CA LYS A 384 19.96 20.03 3.14
C LYS A 384 18.89 18.99 3.40
N ILE A 385 19.34 17.74 3.55
CA ILE A 385 18.50 16.54 3.71
C ILE A 385 17.57 16.58 4.94
N ASN A 386 17.93 17.38 5.94
CA ASN A 386 17.24 17.50 7.24
C ASN A 386 16.72 18.92 7.52
N ASP A 387 16.60 19.78 6.50
CA ASP A 387 15.94 21.07 6.70
C ASP A 387 14.48 20.86 7.12
N ILE A 388 13.96 21.77 7.96
CA ILE A 388 12.61 21.66 8.53
C ILE A 388 11.74 22.83 8.11
N ASP A 389 10.46 22.53 7.86
CA ASP A 389 9.43 23.56 7.71
C ASP A 389 9.11 24.25 9.05
N HIS A 390 8.26 25.26 9.03
CA HIS A 390 7.83 25.99 10.24
C HIS A 390 7.03 25.11 11.24
N VAL A 391 6.60 23.91 10.84
CA VAL A 391 5.88 22.93 11.67
C VAL A 391 6.82 21.82 12.20
N GLY A 392 8.06 21.78 11.72
CA GLY A 392 9.09 20.82 12.12
C GLY A 392 9.18 19.56 11.24
N ASN A 393 8.48 19.50 10.10
CA ASN A 393 8.57 18.38 9.17
C ASN A 393 9.87 18.48 8.35
N THR A 394 10.53 17.36 8.12
CA THR A 394 11.69 17.23 7.23
C THR A 394 11.20 16.74 5.86
N PRO A 395 12.02 16.81 4.80
CA PRO A 395 11.75 16.11 3.55
C PRO A 395 11.41 14.63 3.75
N LEU A 396 12.04 13.95 4.73
CA LEU A 396 11.72 12.57 5.10
C LEU A 396 10.31 12.42 5.66
N HIS A 397 9.85 13.33 6.53
CA HIS A 397 8.49 13.30 7.07
C HIS A 397 7.42 13.41 5.96
N ILE A 398 7.65 14.24 4.95
CA ILE A 398 6.70 14.40 3.84
C ILE A 398 6.77 13.22 2.88
N ALA A 399 7.98 12.71 2.59
CA ALA A 399 8.15 11.49 1.82
C ALA A 399 7.40 10.30 2.46
N THR A 400 7.42 10.19 3.80
CA THR A 400 6.72 9.11 4.53
C THR A 400 5.19 9.26 4.58
N GLN A 401 4.64 10.47 4.37
CA GLN A 401 3.18 10.64 4.28
C GLN A 401 2.60 10.00 3.01
N ARG A 402 3.46 9.69 2.03
CA ARG A 402 3.12 9.03 0.78
C ARG A 402 3.70 7.61 0.80
N LEU A 403 2.88 6.68 1.29
CA LEU A 403 3.26 5.28 1.58
C LEU A 403 3.74 4.47 0.36
N ASP A 404 3.65 5.02 -0.85
CA ASP A 404 4.00 4.41 -2.12
C ASP A 404 5.40 4.79 -2.66
N ASN A 405 6.10 5.75 -2.02
CA ASN A 405 7.37 6.28 -2.53
C ASN A 405 8.62 5.78 -1.78
N HIS A 406 8.83 4.46 -1.79
CA HIS A 406 9.93 3.81 -1.07
C HIS A 406 11.33 4.23 -1.55
N ASP A 407 11.52 4.45 -2.85
CA ASP A 407 12.80 4.87 -3.44
C ASP A 407 13.27 6.23 -2.94
N ALA A 408 12.33 7.16 -2.70
CA ALA A 408 12.61 8.47 -2.09
C ALA A 408 13.06 8.31 -0.63
N ILE A 409 12.31 7.52 0.13
CA ILE A 409 12.57 7.30 1.55
C ILE A 409 13.94 6.63 1.74
N ASP A 410 14.22 5.58 0.97
CA ASP A 410 15.51 4.88 1.00
C ASP A 410 16.65 5.84 0.62
N PHE A 411 16.51 6.63 -0.45
CA PHE A 411 17.51 7.63 -0.85
C PHE A 411 17.75 8.70 0.24
N LEU A 412 16.69 9.23 0.87
CA LEU A 412 16.83 10.22 1.94
C LEU A 412 17.60 9.63 3.13
N ILE A 413 17.29 8.40 3.53
CA ILE A 413 17.96 7.70 4.62
C ILE A 413 19.43 7.42 4.28
N GLU A 414 19.73 7.01 3.04
CA GLU A 414 21.09 6.77 2.53
C GLU A 414 21.95 8.05 2.58
N GLU A 415 21.37 9.20 2.20
CA GLU A 415 22.01 10.51 2.27
C GLU A 415 22.06 11.10 3.70
N GLY A 416 21.68 10.32 4.71
CA GLY A 416 21.82 10.67 6.13
C GLY A 416 20.64 11.42 6.73
N ALA A 417 19.43 11.26 6.17
CA ALA A 417 18.20 11.68 6.85
C ALA A 417 18.04 10.89 8.16
N ASP A 418 17.69 11.59 9.24
CA ASP A 418 17.59 10.98 10.57
C ASP A 418 16.35 10.08 10.67
N ALA A 419 16.56 8.77 10.51
CA ALA A 419 15.53 7.73 10.58
C ALA A 419 15.21 7.23 12.00
N THR A 420 15.57 7.95 13.06
CA THR A 420 15.30 7.50 14.44
C THR A 420 13.83 7.67 14.90
N ILE A 421 12.91 7.70 13.92
CA ILE A 421 11.43 7.65 13.94
C ILE A 421 10.79 8.47 15.04
N SER A 422 10.15 9.56 14.63
CA SER A 422 9.52 10.46 15.59
C SER A 422 8.31 9.80 16.25
N ARG A 423 8.22 10.07 17.55
CA ARG A 423 7.03 9.94 18.39
C ARG A 423 5.72 10.41 17.73
N ALA A 424 5.79 11.22 16.67
CA ALA A 424 4.65 11.70 15.90
C ALA A 424 3.89 10.57 15.21
N GLU A 425 4.53 9.50 14.71
CA GLU A 425 3.81 8.40 14.04
C GLU A 425 2.83 7.68 14.98
N ARG A 426 3.20 7.48 16.25
CA ARG A 426 2.29 6.89 17.26
C ARG A 426 1.16 7.83 17.63
N VAL A 427 1.47 9.12 17.74
CA VAL A 427 0.47 10.17 18.01
C VAL A 427 -0.45 10.36 16.79
N GLU A 428 0.04 10.15 15.57
CA GLU A 428 -0.69 10.28 14.31
C GLU A 428 -1.65 9.11 14.10
N ILE A 429 -1.20 7.87 14.26
CA ILE A 429 -2.07 6.68 14.24
C ILE A 429 -3.15 6.84 15.33
N GLN A 430 -2.77 7.31 16.52
CA GLN A 430 -3.70 7.60 17.61
C GLN A 430 -4.70 8.71 17.26
N ASN A 431 -4.26 9.79 16.60
CA ASN A 431 -5.12 10.91 16.22
C ASN A 431 -6.07 10.55 15.07
N ARG A 432 -5.62 9.76 14.08
CA ARG A 432 -6.48 9.24 12.99
C ARG A 432 -7.56 8.31 13.52
N VAL A 433 -7.19 7.44 14.45
CA VAL A 433 -8.14 6.53 15.13
C VAL A 433 -9.11 7.32 16.02
N LEU A 434 -8.63 8.28 16.81
CA LEU A 434 -9.48 9.13 17.65
C LEU A 434 -10.43 10.00 16.81
N ALA A 435 -9.98 10.51 15.67
CA ALA A 435 -10.81 11.27 14.73
C ALA A 435 -11.92 10.40 14.12
N THR A 436 -11.62 9.14 13.79
CA THR A 436 -12.57 8.16 13.26
C THR A 436 -13.62 7.76 14.30
N LEU A 437 -13.22 7.53 15.55
CA LEU A 437 -14.11 7.26 16.68
C LEU A 437 -14.98 8.47 17.06
N THR A 438 -14.44 9.68 16.90
CA THR A 438 -15.19 10.93 17.07
C THR A 438 -16.28 11.05 16.00
N LYS A 439 -15.97 10.63 14.76
CA LYS A 439 -16.94 10.55 13.64
C LYS A 439 -18.01 9.47 13.85
N ALA A 440 -17.71 8.42 14.61
CA ALA A 440 -18.61 7.32 14.94
C ALA A 440 -19.53 7.58 16.17
N GLY A 441 -19.54 8.79 16.73
CA GLY A 441 -20.56 9.23 17.71
C GLY A 441 -20.11 9.26 19.19
N GLY A 442 -18.83 9.15 19.51
CA GLY A 442 -18.31 9.12 20.89
C GLY A 442 -18.13 10.48 21.60
N ILE A 443 -18.70 11.58 21.09
CA ILE A 443 -18.36 12.95 21.52
C ILE A 443 -18.64 13.19 23.01
N GLU A 444 -19.73 12.67 23.56
CA GLU A 444 -20.14 12.95 24.95
C GLU A 444 -19.26 12.30 26.03
N LEU A 445 -18.44 11.29 25.68
CA LEU A 445 -17.70 10.47 26.65
C LEU A 445 -16.25 10.95 26.86
N MET A 446 -15.63 11.53 25.83
CA MET A 446 -14.28 12.13 25.90
C MET A 446 -14.23 13.40 26.75
N ASP A 447 -15.40 13.96 27.04
CA ASP A 447 -15.58 15.22 27.74
C ASP A 447 -16.17 15.01 29.16
N LEU A 448 -16.34 13.75 29.58
CA LEU A 448 -16.64 13.40 30.96
C LEU A 448 -15.44 13.71 31.85
N THR A 449 -15.65 14.53 32.86
CA THR A 449 -14.59 14.90 33.81
C THR A 449 -14.47 13.85 34.92
N ASN A 450 -13.24 13.57 35.34
CA ASN A 450 -13.01 12.86 36.59
C ASN A 450 -13.30 13.76 37.80
N ALA A 451 -13.10 13.22 39.02
CA ALA A 451 -13.26 13.97 40.27
C ALA A 451 -12.37 15.24 40.36
N GLU A 452 -11.35 15.35 39.52
CA GLU A 452 -10.44 16.51 39.45
C GLU A 452 -10.83 17.52 38.35
N GLY A 453 -11.94 17.30 37.65
CA GLY A 453 -12.40 18.19 36.57
C GLY A 453 -11.67 17.98 35.24
N ASN A 454 -10.81 16.96 35.13
CA ASN A 454 -10.02 16.68 33.94
C ASN A 454 -10.76 15.68 33.03
N THR A 455 -10.87 15.99 31.74
CA THR A 455 -11.45 15.07 30.76
C THR A 455 -10.40 14.10 30.21
N PRO A 456 -10.77 12.88 29.75
CA PRO A 456 -9.86 11.98 29.04
C PRO A 456 -9.12 12.68 27.89
N ARG A 457 -9.80 13.60 27.19
CA ARG A 457 -9.22 14.45 26.14
C ARG A 457 -8.10 15.33 26.69
N GLN A 458 -8.35 16.05 27.78
CA GLN A 458 -7.36 16.91 28.43
C GLN A 458 -6.20 16.12 29.01
N ILE A 459 -6.43 14.89 29.49
CA ILE A 459 -5.37 14.02 30.05
C ILE A 459 -4.51 13.43 28.94
N CYS A 460 -5.10 13.00 27.82
CA CYS A 460 -4.35 12.57 26.64
C CYS A 460 -3.50 13.72 26.08
N GLN A 461 -4.09 14.92 26.01
CA GLN A 461 -3.39 16.14 25.63
C GLN A 461 -2.27 16.48 26.63
N ALA A 462 -2.55 16.47 27.93
CA ALA A 462 -1.56 16.77 28.97
C ALA A 462 -0.43 15.73 29.06
N HIS A 463 -0.72 14.45 28.76
CA HIS A 463 0.31 13.42 28.64
C HIS A 463 1.17 13.69 27.41
N SER A 464 0.56 13.94 26.24
CA SER A 464 1.24 14.38 25.02
C SER A 464 2.09 15.65 25.24
N ASP A 465 1.55 16.61 26.00
CA ASP A 465 2.21 17.86 26.33
C ASP A 465 3.34 17.65 27.34
N LYS A 466 3.18 16.84 28.40
CA LYS A 466 4.27 16.49 29.36
C LYS A 466 5.43 15.78 28.68
N LEU A 467 5.09 14.94 27.71
CA LEU A 467 6.03 14.24 26.87
C LEU A 467 6.82 15.22 25.98
N ARG A 468 6.13 16.21 25.41
CA ARG A 468 6.72 17.38 24.73
C ARG A 468 7.53 18.27 25.68
N GLU A 469 7.10 18.41 26.92
CA GLU A 469 7.72 19.25 27.97
C GLU A 469 8.99 18.61 28.56
N GLY A 470 9.09 17.28 28.57
CA GLY A 470 10.32 16.55 28.89
C GLY A 470 11.44 16.81 27.88
N GLU A 471 11.07 16.94 26.60
CA GLU A 471 11.95 17.36 25.51
C GLU A 471 12.25 18.87 25.58
N GLU A 472 11.27 19.69 25.96
CA GLU A 472 11.50 21.11 26.25
C GLU A 472 12.41 21.33 27.47
N LYS A 473 12.38 20.50 28.52
CA LYS A 473 13.31 20.59 29.67
C LYS A 473 14.74 20.19 29.29
N ALA A 474 14.90 19.21 28.40
CA ALA A 474 16.19 18.88 27.80
C ALA A 474 16.70 20.05 26.93
N ARG A 475 15.81 20.67 26.13
CA ARG A 475 16.08 21.94 25.42
C ARG A 475 16.32 23.10 26.38
N PHE A 476 15.65 23.19 27.54
CA PHE A 476 15.72 24.30 28.49
C PHE A 476 17.01 24.26 29.31
N MET A 477 17.54 23.07 29.62
CA MET A 477 18.91 22.89 30.14
C MET A 477 19.96 23.38 29.12
N LEU A 478 19.72 23.12 27.83
CA LEU A 478 20.50 23.72 26.73
C LEU A 478 20.28 25.24 26.63
N THR A 479 19.06 25.71 26.87
CA THR A 479 18.66 27.12 26.77
C THR A 479 19.17 27.95 27.96
N ALA A 480 19.32 27.35 29.15
CA ALA A 480 19.93 27.97 30.33
C ALA A 480 21.44 28.22 30.12
N TYR A 481 22.12 27.34 29.38
CA TYR A 481 23.49 27.55 28.92
C TYR A 481 23.58 28.72 27.93
N MET A 482 22.59 28.84 27.03
CA MET A 482 22.45 29.95 26.08
C MET A 482 21.99 31.27 26.76
N ARG A 483 21.31 31.21 27.91
CA ARG A 483 20.78 32.36 28.66
C ARG A 483 21.87 33.27 29.25
N ASN A 484 23.05 32.70 29.56
CA ASN A 484 24.21 33.51 29.96
C ASN A 484 24.83 34.27 28.77
N HIS A 485 24.68 33.74 27.55
CA HIS A 485 25.01 34.47 26.32
C HIS A 485 23.96 35.54 26.00
N PHE A 486 22.71 35.33 26.40
CA PHE A 486 21.61 36.27 26.21
C PHE A 486 21.73 37.54 27.08
N LEU A 487 22.42 37.53 28.23
CA LEU A 487 22.64 38.74 29.05
C LEU A 487 23.59 39.76 28.39
N VAL A 488 24.54 39.29 27.56
CA VAL A 488 25.42 40.14 26.76
C VAL A 488 24.65 40.78 25.58
N VAL A 489 23.64 40.08 25.08
CA VAL A 489 22.71 40.58 24.05
C VAL A 489 21.62 41.47 24.66
N LEU A 490 21.18 41.20 25.89
CA LEU A 490 20.23 42.01 26.67
C LEU A 490 20.81 43.40 27.01
N ALA A 491 22.13 43.52 27.21
CA ALA A 491 22.80 44.82 27.34
C ALA A 491 22.79 45.65 26.04
N ARG A 492 22.65 45.00 24.86
CA ARG A 492 22.48 45.66 23.55
C ARG A 492 21.00 45.91 23.19
N ALA A 493 20.08 45.08 23.69
CA ALA A 493 18.63 45.31 23.55
C ALA A 493 18.12 46.45 24.48
N ILE A 494 18.78 46.70 25.62
CA ILE A 494 18.51 47.87 26.48
C ILE A 494 18.85 49.21 25.77
N THR A 495 19.66 49.20 24.70
CA THR A 495 19.87 50.39 23.85
C THR A 495 18.81 50.54 22.75
N PHE A 496 17.99 49.52 22.48
CA PHE A 496 16.85 49.57 21.53
C PHE A 496 15.47 49.62 22.22
N ALA A 497 15.45 49.72 23.56
CA ALA A 497 14.35 50.26 24.36
C ALA A 497 14.08 51.76 24.08
N ASN A 498 14.14 52.14 22.81
CA ASN A 498 13.53 53.31 22.19
C ASN A 498 12.07 53.03 21.78
N GLY A 499 11.49 51.93 22.28
CA GLY A 499 10.06 51.70 22.35
C GLY A 499 9.40 51.50 21.00
N GLU A 500 8.97 50.28 20.71
CA GLU A 500 7.60 50.06 20.26
C GLU A 500 7.24 48.57 20.33
N VAL A 501 5.96 48.36 20.61
CA VAL A 501 5.43 47.25 21.40
C VAL A 501 4.63 46.32 20.50
N TRP A 502 4.94 45.04 20.60
CA TRP A 502 4.10 43.89 20.23
C TRP A 502 2.68 43.99 20.83
N PRO A 503 1.62 43.43 20.20
CA PRO A 503 1.37 42.02 20.52
C PRO A 503 0.75 41.16 19.41
N TYR A 504 1.26 39.94 19.40
CA TYR A 504 0.61 38.70 19.02
C TYR A 504 -0.85 38.58 19.43
N THR A 505 -1.57 37.73 18.69
CA THR A 505 -2.40 36.57 19.10
C THR A 505 -3.51 36.41 18.05
N ARG A 506 -4.03 35.25 17.65
CA ARG A 506 -3.94 33.84 18.08
C ARG A 506 -4.79 33.04 17.07
N PHE A 507 -4.39 31.79 16.83
CA PHE A 507 -5.21 30.57 16.82
C PHE A 507 -6.29 30.32 15.75
N TYR A 508 -6.12 29.14 15.14
CA TYR A 508 -7.10 28.10 14.84
C TYR A 508 -8.31 28.45 13.97
N GLY A 509 -8.25 27.88 12.75
CA GLY A 509 -9.21 26.95 12.16
C GLY A 509 -10.70 27.21 12.36
N TYR A 510 -11.46 27.18 11.26
CA TYR A 510 -12.80 26.62 11.26
C TYR A 510 -13.17 26.13 9.86
N HIS A 511 -13.79 24.96 9.83
CA HIS A 511 -14.83 24.63 8.87
C HIS A 511 -15.78 25.82 8.73
N ASP A 512 -15.96 26.37 7.52
CA ASP A 512 -17.17 27.10 7.21
C ASP A 512 -18.18 26.12 6.61
N ALA A 513 -19.11 25.67 7.45
CA ALA A 513 -20.48 25.58 6.98
C ALA A 513 -20.88 27.02 6.61
N GLY A 514 -21.09 27.26 5.32
CA GLY A 514 -21.26 28.60 4.77
C GLY A 514 -22.36 29.41 5.45
N PHE A 515 -22.14 30.72 5.49
CA PHE A 515 -23.21 31.70 5.63
C PHE A 515 -22.99 32.85 4.64
N VAL A 516 -23.84 32.84 3.61
CA VAL A 516 -24.55 33.97 3.02
C VAL A 516 -24.14 35.35 3.55
N THR A 517 -23.47 36.15 2.72
CA THR A 517 -23.65 37.60 2.76
C THR A 517 -25.00 37.94 2.16
N ASN A 518 -25.93 38.38 2.99
CA ASN A 518 -27.17 39.02 2.59
C ASN A 518 -26.87 40.50 2.27
N PRO A 519 -27.12 41.01 1.06
CA PRO A 519 -27.35 42.41 0.86
C PRO A 519 -28.86 42.69 0.86
N SER A 520 -29.29 43.37 1.92
CA SER A 520 -30.37 44.36 1.97
C SER A 520 -31.84 43.95 2.27
N ARG A 521 -32.39 44.71 3.25
CA ARG A 521 -33.81 45.03 3.57
C ARG A 521 -34.66 44.00 4.36
N HIS A 522 -35.01 44.38 5.60
CA HIS A 522 -36.26 43.98 6.29
C HIS A 522 -37.50 44.25 5.39
N PRO A 523 -38.67 43.57 5.51
CA PRO A 523 -39.21 42.78 6.65
C PRO A 523 -39.89 41.42 6.30
N SER A 524 -40.19 40.62 7.34
CA SER A 524 -41.21 39.53 7.51
C SER A 524 -41.81 38.73 6.32
N LEU A 525 -42.01 37.43 6.61
CA LEU A 525 -43.00 36.43 6.10
C LEU A 525 -42.58 35.43 5.00
N GLU A 526 -42.74 34.15 5.36
CA GLU A 526 -43.26 33.01 4.57
C GLU A 526 -42.49 32.47 3.33
N SER A 527 -41.80 31.34 3.57
CA SER A 527 -42.06 30.02 2.94
C SER A 527 -41.62 29.69 1.49
N PHE A 528 -40.83 28.59 1.42
CA PHE A 528 -40.69 27.52 0.39
C PHE A 528 -39.98 27.74 -0.96
N GLY A 529 -39.00 26.86 -1.23
CA GLY A 529 -38.72 26.27 -2.56
C GLY A 529 -37.25 25.96 -2.92
N GLN A 530 -36.81 24.68 -2.82
CA GLN A 530 -35.53 24.12 -3.33
C GLN A 530 -35.57 23.74 -4.84
N PRO A 531 -34.44 23.38 -5.48
CA PRO A 531 -34.21 21.97 -5.94
C PRO A 531 -32.69 21.52 -5.95
N PRO A 532 -32.24 20.35 -6.51
CA PRO A 532 -32.36 18.98 -5.93
C PRO A 532 -31.11 18.05 -6.03
N ASN A 533 -31.24 16.90 -5.34
CA ASN A 533 -30.32 15.75 -5.13
C ASN A 533 -30.20 14.73 -6.29
N TYR A 534 -29.06 14.03 -6.40
CA TYR A 534 -29.01 12.67 -7.01
C TYR A 534 -28.19 11.58 -6.27
N PHE A 535 -27.36 11.88 -5.25
CA PHE A 535 -26.63 10.85 -4.48
C PHE A 535 -27.37 10.35 -3.22
N VAL A 536 -28.41 11.09 -2.77
CA VAL A 536 -29.24 10.76 -1.59
C VAL A 536 -30.35 9.74 -1.91
N ARG A 537 -30.58 9.42 -3.19
CA ARG A 537 -31.72 8.60 -3.60
C ARG A 537 -31.50 7.09 -3.50
N TRP A 538 -30.26 6.62 -3.35
CA TRP A 538 -29.97 5.19 -3.20
C TRP A 538 -29.84 4.75 -1.72
N LEU A 539 -29.40 5.63 -0.81
CA LEU A 539 -29.40 5.38 0.65
C LEU A 539 -30.78 5.55 1.30
N GLY A 540 -31.72 6.23 0.64
CA GLY A 540 -33.07 6.49 1.15
C GLY A 540 -34.03 5.28 1.07
N ASP A 541 -33.76 4.29 0.23
CA ASP A 541 -34.71 3.21 -0.06
C ASP A 541 -34.59 2.01 0.90
N LEU A 542 -33.55 1.95 1.74
CA LEU A 542 -33.41 0.91 2.78
C LEU A 542 -34.09 1.27 4.13
N VAL A 543 -34.59 2.51 4.29
CA VAL A 543 -35.10 2.99 5.60
C VAL A 543 -36.63 3.09 5.68
N ASN A 544 -37.38 2.79 4.61
CA ASN A 544 -38.85 2.90 4.64
C ASN A 544 -39.61 1.57 4.50
N LYS A 545 -39.55 0.72 5.53
CA LYS A 545 -40.69 -0.13 5.92
C LYS A 545 -40.86 -0.21 7.45
N ARG A 546 -41.74 0.65 7.95
CA ARG A 546 -42.70 0.50 9.06
C ARG A 546 -42.22 -0.15 10.37
N ASP A 547 -42.15 0.72 11.38
CA ASP A 547 -42.90 0.66 12.63
C ASP A 547 -42.64 -0.48 13.61
N LEU A 548 -41.77 -0.21 14.59
CA LEU A 548 -41.94 -0.66 15.96
C LEU A 548 -41.69 0.51 16.92
N SER A 549 -42.58 1.50 16.86
CA SER A 549 -42.76 2.44 17.97
C SER A 549 -43.36 1.68 19.15
N GLY A 550 -42.53 1.29 20.12
CA GLY A 550 -43.06 0.52 21.25
C GLY A 550 -42.07 0.04 22.29
N GLN A 551 -41.21 0.91 22.80
CA GLN A 551 -40.81 0.98 24.23
C GLN A 551 -39.72 2.04 24.41
N ILE A 552 -40.15 3.29 24.60
CA ILE A 552 -39.34 4.29 25.27
C ILE A 552 -39.25 3.85 26.73
N ALA A 553 -38.08 3.37 27.15
CA ALA A 553 -37.68 3.39 28.55
C ALA A 553 -36.76 4.60 28.75
N THR A 554 -37.21 5.48 29.64
CA THR A 554 -36.56 6.68 30.18
C THR A 554 -35.06 6.55 30.45
N PRO A 555 -34.31 7.67 30.43
CA PRO A 555 -32.86 7.68 30.64
C PRO A 555 -32.56 7.05 32.01
N GLN A 556 -31.97 5.85 32.00
CA GLN A 556 -31.32 5.35 33.20
C GLN A 556 -30.15 6.29 33.48
N GLN A 557 -30.05 6.69 34.76
CA GLN A 557 -28.95 7.48 35.30
C GLN A 557 -27.60 6.97 34.76
N PRO A 558 -26.60 7.84 34.60
CA PRO A 558 -25.25 7.42 34.23
C PRO A 558 -24.87 6.24 35.11
N ILE A 559 -24.52 5.12 34.47
CA ILE A 559 -23.91 4.00 35.17
C ILE A 559 -22.63 4.59 35.77
N ILE A 560 -22.69 4.91 37.06
CA ILE A 560 -21.52 4.97 37.91
C ILE A 560 -20.91 3.59 37.72
N GLY A 561 -19.85 3.50 36.90
CA GLY A 561 -19.01 2.31 36.85
C GLY A 561 -18.69 1.92 38.28
N PRO A 562 -18.62 0.62 38.61
CA PRO A 562 -18.43 0.19 39.98
C PRO A 562 -17.31 1.04 40.60
N GLN A 563 -17.67 1.86 41.59
CA GLN A 563 -16.66 2.44 42.45
C GLN A 563 -15.82 1.28 42.91
N VAL A 564 -14.49 1.39 42.77
CA VAL A 564 -13.53 0.40 43.27
C VAL A 564 -14.05 -0.08 44.62
N PRO A 565 -14.52 -1.34 44.73
CA PRO A 565 -14.93 -1.85 46.01
C PRO A 565 -13.70 -1.83 46.91
N ASP A 566 -13.91 -1.50 48.18
CA ASP A 566 -13.05 -1.89 49.29
C ASP A 566 -12.41 -3.27 49.02
N PRO A 567 -11.14 -3.52 49.37
CA PRO A 567 -10.44 -4.77 49.09
C PRO A 567 -11.18 -5.92 49.78
N GLY A 568 -12.02 -6.59 48.99
CA GLY A 568 -12.98 -7.59 49.37
C GLY A 568 -13.51 -8.21 48.09
N PRO A 569 -14.18 -9.37 48.19
CA PRO A 569 -13.86 -10.64 47.52
C PRO A 569 -13.44 -10.62 46.01
N GLU A 570 -12.47 -9.79 45.62
CA GLU A 570 -11.84 -9.67 44.29
C GLU A 570 -10.93 -10.87 43.90
N ASN A 571 -11.33 -12.11 44.17
CA ASN A 571 -10.55 -13.28 43.72
C ASN A 571 -11.39 -14.33 42.96
N ASP A 572 -12.62 -14.02 42.60
CA ASP A 572 -13.44 -14.91 41.78
C ASP A 572 -13.23 -14.64 40.29
N SER A 573 -12.33 -15.43 39.69
CA SER A 573 -12.01 -15.42 38.26
C SER A 573 -13.25 -15.57 37.37
N GLU A 574 -14.25 -16.33 37.82
CA GLU A 574 -15.46 -16.59 37.03
C GLU A 574 -16.29 -15.31 36.86
N ILE A 575 -16.39 -14.51 37.93
CA ILE A 575 -17.09 -13.21 37.92
C ILE A 575 -16.35 -12.21 37.04
N GLU A 576 -15.01 -12.12 37.17
CA GLU A 576 -14.18 -11.23 36.35
C GLU A 576 -14.35 -11.54 34.86
N ALA A 577 -14.21 -12.81 34.47
CA ALA A 577 -14.33 -13.23 33.09
C ALA A 577 -15.77 -13.05 32.55
N SER A 578 -16.79 -13.36 33.38
CA SER A 578 -18.19 -13.14 33.01
C SER A 578 -18.49 -11.67 32.71
N LEU A 579 -17.90 -10.74 33.47
CA LEU A 579 -18.05 -9.31 33.22
C LEU A 579 -17.30 -8.87 31.95
N LEU A 580 -16.08 -9.37 31.72
CA LEU A 580 -15.27 -9.07 30.54
C LEU A 580 -15.93 -9.54 29.23
N PHE A 581 -16.60 -10.70 29.26
CA PHE A 581 -17.10 -11.39 28.08
C PHE A 581 -18.63 -11.32 27.89
N ARG A 582 -19.35 -10.56 28.74
CA ARG A 582 -20.84 -10.49 28.72
C ARG A 582 -21.47 -10.02 27.41
N ASN A 583 -20.72 -9.31 26.56
CA ASN A 583 -21.23 -8.73 25.31
C ASN A 583 -21.09 -9.67 24.09
N LEU A 584 -20.59 -10.90 24.28
CA LEU A 584 -20.39 -11.85 23.18
C LEU A 584 -21.69 -12.45 22.61
N ASN A 585 -22.87 -12.12 23.16
CA ASN A 585 -24.18 -12.52 22.64
C ASN A 585 -24.40 -14.05 22.52
N TYR A 586 -23.69 -14.85 23.31
CA TYR A 586 -23.94 -16.29 23.51
C TYR A 586 -23.64 -16.71 24.96
N GLU A 587 -24.16 -17.87 25.36
CA GLU A 587 -23.84 -18.44 26.68
C GLU A 587 -22.36 -18.85 26.75
N LEU A 588 -21.65 -18.42 27.78
CA LEU A 588 -20.22 -18.70 27.97
C LEU A 588 -19.99 -20.07 28.63
N GLU A 589 -18.90 -20.74 28.27
CA GLU A 589 -18.48 -22.01 28.87
C GLU A 589 -17.91 -21.80 30.29
N PRO A 590 -18.57 -22.29 31.36
CA PRO A 590 -18.14 -21.99 32.74
C PRO A 590 -16.71 -22.47 33.06
N ASP A 591 -16.29 -23.61 32.49
CA ASP A 591 -14.96 -24.16 32.73
C ASP A 591 -13.84 -23.25 32.17
N CYS A 592 -14.14 -22.45 31.14
CA CYS A 592 -13.21 -21.45 30.60
C CYS A 592 -13.12 -20.17 31.42
N LEU A 593 -14.03 -19.95 32.39
CA LEU A 593 -14.11 -18.72 33.17
C LEU A 593 -13.59 -18.90 34.61
N ARG A 594 -13.75 -20.11 35.16
CA ARG A 594 -13.39 -20.45 36.55
C ARG A 594 -11.94 -20.17 36.94
N ASN A 595 -11.00 -20.31 36.00
CA ASN A 595 -9.58 -20.16 36.28
C ASN A 595 -8.96 -19.08 35.39
N LYS A 596 -8.37 -18.06 36.00
CA LYS A 596 -7.78 -16.93 35.28
C LYS A 596 -6.77 -17.36 34.23
N SER A 597 -5.98 -18.39 34.51
CA SER A 597 -5.01 -18.92 33.55
C SER A 597 -5.61 -19.43 32.24
N THR A 598 -6.88 -19.85 32.22
CA THR A 598 -7.55 -20.43 31.04
C THR A 598 -8.04 -19.37 30.05
N TRP A 599 -8.42 -18.19 30.53
CA TRP A 599 -8.87 -17.09 29.66
C TRP A 599 -7.81 -15.99 29.48
N TRP A 600 -6.91 -15.81 30.45
CA TRP A 600 -5.84 -14.80 30.42
C TRP A 600 -4.63 -15.21 29.58
N PHE A 601 -4.29 -16.50 29.59
CA PHE A 601 -3.25 -17.09 28.75
C PHE A 601 -3.86 -18.10 27.80
N ARG A 602 -3.16 -18.41 26.71
CA ARG A 602 -3.57 -19.49 25.83
C ARG A 602 -3.32 -20.83 26.53
N THR A 603 -4.31 -21.71 26.53
CA THR A 603 -4.14 -23.09 27.00
C THR A 603 -3.13 -23.84 26.13
N TYR A 604 -2.53 -24.93 26.63
CA TYR A 604 -1.58 -25.71 25.83
C TYR A 604 -2.31 -26.52 24.75
N GLU A 605 -3.51 -26.97 25.08
CA GLU A 605 -4.37 -27.78 24.22
C GLU A 605 -5.18 -26.94 23.22
N GLY A 606 -5.16 -25.61 23.32
CA GLY A 606 -5.85 -24.70 22.40
C GLY A 606 -7.35 -24.52 22.66
N HIS A 607 -7.91 -25.16 23.69
CA HIS A 607 -9.30 -24.95 24.13
C HIS A 607 -9.48 -23.58 24.82
N CYS A 608 -10.72 -23.11 24.94
CA CYS A 608 -11.08 -21.79 25.48
C CYS A 608 -10.52 -20.59 24.68
N ASN A 609 -10.10 -20.83 23.43
CA ASN A 609 -9.99 -19.74 22.45
C ASN A 609 -11.41 -19.25 22.11
N TRP A 610 -12.27 -20.19 21.70
CA TRP A 610 -13.71 -19.99 21.58
C TRP A 610 -14.39 -20.19 22.94
N LEU A 611 -15.16 -19.21 23.39
CA LEU A 611 -15.75 -19.20 24.74
C LEU A 611 -17.21 -19.65 24.78
N LYS A 612 -17.80 -20.01 23.64
CA LYS A 612 -19.21 -20.40 23.56
C LYS A 612 -19.44 -21.77 24.18
N LYS A 613 -20.46 -21.88 25.02
CA LYS A 613 -20.82 -23.10 25.74
C LYS A 613 -21.08 -24.25 24.77
N GLY A 614 -20.43 -25.39 25.05
CA GLY A 614 -20.49 -26.60 24.21
C GLY A 614 -19.61 -26.55 22.95
N GLU A 615 -18.92 -25.44 22.69
CA GLU A 615 -18.04 -25.24 21.52
C GLU A 615 -16.62 -24.82 21.94
N SER A 616 -16.27 -24.86 23.22
CA SER A 616 -14.97 -24.38 23.72
C SER A 616 -13.74 -25.19 23.25
N GLY A 617 -13.98 -26.38 22.69
CA GLY A 617 -12.98 -27.25 22.08
C GLY A 617 -12.72 -27.00 20.59
N GLU A 618 -13.43 -26.06 19.95
CA GLU A 618 -13.17 -25.74 18.54
C GLU A 618 -11.72 -25.25 18.36
N GLY A 619 -10.97 -25.89 17.46
CA GLY A 619 -9.56 -25.60 17.21
C GLY A 619 -8.56 -26.15 18.22
N SER A 620 -9.02 -26.91 19.22
CA SER A 620 -8.14 -27.60 20.19
C SER A 620 -7.51 -28.86 19.60
N ILE A 621 -6.42 -29.34 20.22
CA ILE A 621 -5.89 -30.67 19.93
C ILE A 621 -6.99 -31.73 20.16
N GLY A 622 -7.12 -32.66 19.22
CA GLY A 622 -8.17 -33.68 19.27
C GLY A 622 -9.47 -33.28 18.58
N SER A 623 -9.61 -32.03 18.12
CA SER A 623 -10.77 -31.59 17.33
C SER A 623 -10.77 -32.18 15.92
N THR A 624 -11.96 -32.29 15.31
CA THR A 624 -12.06 -32.72 13.91
C THR A 624 -11.63 -31.62 12.96
N ARG A 625 -11.02 -32.00 11.84
CA ARG A 625 -10.75 -31.04 10.76
C ARG A 625 -12.05 -30.76 10.00
N PRO A 626 -12.52 -29.51 9.92
CA PRO A 626 -13.67 -29.18 9.10
C PRO A 626 -13.36 -29.41 7.61
N ARG A 627 -14.43 -29.60 6.84
CA ARG A 627 -14.40 -29.51 5.38
C ARG A 627 -14.76 -28.10 4.98
N ASP A 628 -14.06 -27.55 4.00
CA ASP A 628 -14.39 -26.20 3.50
C ASP A 628 -15.86 -26.13 3.08
N TYR A 629 -16.38 -27.08 2.31
CA TYR A 629 -17.75 -27.05 1.79
C TYR A 629 -18.63 -28.23 2.23
N GLN A 630 -18.29 -28.87 3.37
CA GLN A 630 -19.02 -30.05 3.88
C GLN A 630 -19.11 -31.22 2.87
N GLN A 631 -18.13 -31.32 1.97
CA GLN A 631 -18.07 -32.37 0.96
C GLN A 631 -17.34 -33.61 1.51
N TYR A 632 -17.94 -34.80 1.30
CA TYR A 632 -17.37 -36.09 1.68
C TYR A 632 -17.41 -37.05 0.50
N SER A 633 -16.26 -37.28 -0.13
CA SER A 633 -16.14 -37.99 -1.41
C SER A 633 -15.65 -39.43 -1.27
N TYR A 634 -16.03 -40.10 -0.17
CA TYR A 634 -15.75 -41.52 0.03
C TYR A 634 -16.50 -42.39 -0.99
N ALA A 635 -15.90 -43.50 -1.42
CA ALA A 635 -16.48 -44.36 -2.46
C ALA A 635 -17.80 -45.04 -2.01
N ASP A 636 -17.93 -45.36 -0.72
CA ASP A 636 -19.18 -45.84 -0.12
C ASP A 636 -20.05 -44.71 0.48
N GLY A 637 -19.54 -43.48 0.46
CA GLY A 637 -20.07 -42.32 1.16
C GLY A 637 -19.86 -42.35 2.68
N ILE A 638 -19.05 -43.27 3.21
CA ILE A 638 -18.87 -43.49 4.65
C ILE A 638 -17.40 -43.39 5.04
N SER A 639 -16.53 -44.27 4.54
CA SER A 639 -15.14 -44.35 5.01
C SER A 639 -14.17 -44.99 4.02
N MET A 640 -14.68 -45.60 2.95
CA MET A 640 -13.87 -46.27 1.95
C MET A 640 -13.16 -45.23 1.08
N PRO A 641 -11.81 -45.28 0.98
CA PRO A 641 -11.05 -44.34 0.16
C PRO A 641 -11.62 -44.20 -1.25
N ARG A 642 -11.56 -42.98 -1.81
CA ARG A 642 -12.01 -42.70 -3.17
C ARG A 642 -11.21 -43.53 -4.19
N GLU A 643 -11.89 -44.08 -5.20
CA GLU A 643 -11.25 -44.79 -6.30
C GLU A 643 -10.46 -43.81 -7.20
N GLY A 644 -9.40 -44.31 -7.86
CA GLY A 644 -8.60 -43.51 -8.79
C GLY A 644 -7.46 -44.32 -9.40
N PRO A 645 -6.69 -43.72 -10.33
CA PRO A 645 -5.50 -44.34 -10.91
C PRO A 645 -4.45 -44.68 -9.85
N ASN A 646 -3.51 -45.57 -10.20
CA ASN A 646 -2.40 -45.93 -9.32
C ASN A 646 -1.62 -44.65 -8.89
N PRO A 647 -1.53 -44.33 -7.58
CA PRO A 647 -0.88 -43.11 -7.10
C PRO A 647 0.57 -42.93 -7.55
N ARG A 648 1.34 -44.02 -7.71
CA ARG A 648 2.72 -43.94 -8.19
C ARG A 648 2.78 -43.60 -9.68
N ALA A 649 1.86 -44.14 -10.48
CA ALA A 649 1.75 -43.74 -11.88
C ALA A 649 1.39 -42.25 -12.03
N VAL A 650 0.47 -41.75 -11.18
CA VAL A 650 0.11 -40.32 -11.13
C VAL A 650 1.31 -39.47 -10.70
N SER A 651 2.03 -39.89 -9.66
CA SER A 651 3.28 -39.26 -9.24
C SER A 651 4.25 -39.15 -10.42
N ASN A 652 4.54 -40.25 -11.12
CA ASN A 652 5.45 -40.28 -12.27
C ASN A 652 5.00 -39.35 -13.42
N ALA A 653 3.70 -39.22 -13.65
CA ALA A 653 3.15 -38.45 -14.76
C ALA A 653 3.16 -36.92 -14.54
N PHE A 654 2.86 -36.44 -13.32
CA PHE A 654 2.56 -35.01 -13.10
C PHE A 654 3.51 -34.29 -12.13
N PHE A 655 4.20 -35.03 -11.26
CA PHE A 655 5.02 -34.43 -10.20
C PHE A 655 6.51 -34.69 -10.36
N LYS A 656 6.93 -35.43 -11.40
CA LYS A 656 8.35 -35.68 -11.64
C LYS A 656 9.04 -34.41 -12.10
N ARG A 657 10.09 -34.01 -11.39
CA ARG A 657 10.92 -32.87 -11.79
C ARG A 657 11.72 -33.16 -13.06
N LYS A 658 11.24 -32.60 -14.19
CA LYS A 658 11.91 -32.68 -15.50
C LYS A 658 12.98 -31.60 -15.67
N GLN A 659 12.68 -30.38 -15.22
CA GLN A 659 13.58 -29.22 -15.30
C GLN A 659 13.50 -28.44 -13.98
N LYS A 660 14.65 -27.93 -13.51
CA LYS A 660 14.70 -27.00 -12.39
C LYS A 660 14.38 -25.61 -12.91
N ILE A 661 13.22 -25.09 -12.53
CA ILE A 661 12.87 -23.68 -12.69
C ILE A 661 13.22 -23.06 -11.34
N TYR A 662 14.24 -22.23 -11.28
CA TYR A 662 14.64 -21.59 -10.03
C TYR A 662 13.62 -20.54 -9.64
N TYR A 663 13.37 -20.45 -8.35
CA TYR A 663 12.54 -19.45 -7.72
C TYR A 663 13.42 -18.60 -6.81
N ASP A 664 13.18 -17.30 -6.76
CA ASP A 664 14.04 -16.35 -6.05
C ASP A 664 13.76 -16.35 -4.55
N HIS A 665 13.87 -17.52 -3.92
CA HIS A 665 13.71 -17.72 -2.49
C HIS A 665 14.78 -18.62 -1.92
N THR A 666 15.16 -18.38 -0.66
CA THR A 666 16.14 -19.19 0.05
C THR A 666 15.48 -20.42 0.69
N PRO A 667 16.21 -21.54 0.86
CA PRO A 667 15.73 -22.69 1.65
C PRO A 667 15.26 -22.39 3.07
N LEU A 668 15.56 -21.20 3.63
CA LEU A 668 14.97 -20.76 4.89
C LEU A 668 13.43 -20.74 4.83
N LEU A 669 12.88 -20.40 3.66
CA LEU A 669 11.44 -20.43 3.40
C LEU A 669 10.86 -21.81 3.70
N LEU A 670 11.51 -22.89 3.22
CA LEU A 670 11.05 -24.27 3.44
C LEU A 670 10.92 -24.61 4.93
N GLY A 671 11.96 -24.32 5.70
CA GLY A 671 11.94 -24.57 7.14
C GLY A 671 10.85 -23.78 7.87
N LEU A 672 10.54 -22.56 7.41
CA LEU A 672 9.47 -21.74 7.98
C LEU A 672 8.08 -22.27 7.62
N ILE A 673 7.86 -22.67 6.35
CA ILE A 673 6.60 -23.29 5.88
C ILE A 673 6.32 -24.55 6.70
N GLU A 674 7.31 -25.42 6.80
CA GLU A 674 7.20 -26.67 7.51
C GLU A 674 6.89 -26.44 8.99
N PHE A 675 7.59 -25.49 9.63
CA PHE A 675 7.32 -25.12 11.02
C PHE A 675 5.88 -24.61 11.22
N ILE A 676 5.40 -23.70 10.37
CA ILE A 676 4.03 -23.15 10.45
C ILE A 676 3.00 -24.29 10.31
N MET A 677 3.21 -25.20 9.36
CA MET A 677 2.31 -26.33 9.16
C MET A 677 2.35 -27.32 10.32
N HIS A 678 3.52 -27.53 10.93
CA HIS A 678 3.64 -28.35 12.13
C HIS A 678 2.97 -27.70 13.35
N ASP A 679 2.87 -26.38 13.37
CA ASP A 679 2.21 -25.63 14.44
C ASP A 679 0.69 -25.77 14.43
N VAL A 680 0.10 -25.79 13.23
CA VAL A 680 -1.36 -25.68 13.07
C VAL A 680 -2.05 -27.01 12.73
N THR A 681 -1.30 -28.02 12.27
CA THR A 681 -1.89 -29.30 11.86
C THR A 681 -0.97 -30.51 12.03
N TYR A 682 -1.54 -31.59 12.58
CA TYR A 682 -0.90 -32.90 12.68
C TYR A 682 -1.91 -34.05 12.52
N SER A 683 -1.64 -34.99 11.62
CA SER A 683 -2.47 -36.19 11.42
C SER A 683 -1.73 -37.40 11.96
N GLN A 684 -2.34 -38.11 12.93
CA GLN A 684 -1.75 -39.33 13.47
C GLN A 684 -1.97 -40.51 12.51
N ASP A 685 -0.90 -41.29 12.28
CA ASP A 685 -0.95 -42.53 11.52
C ASP A 685 -1.79 -43.60 12.26
N SER A 686 -2.61 -44.35 11.52
CA SER A 686 -3.25 -45.55 12.04
C SER A 686 -2.22 -46.66 12.29
N VAL A 687 -2.36 -47.35 13.42
CA VAL A 687 -1.45 -48.44 13.82
C VAL A 687 -1.63 -49.69 12.94
N GLY A 688 -2.84 -49.90 12.39
CA GLY A 688 -3.22 -51.14 11.70
C GLY A 688 -3.74 -50.97 10.26
N GLU A 689 -4.16 -49.76 9.87
CA GLU A 689 -4.74 -49.52 8.55
C GLU A 689 -3.70 -48.93 7.59
N PHE A 690 -3.55 -49.56 6.42
CA PHE A 690 -2.60 -49.13 5.40
C PHE A 690 -3.23 -49.24 4.01
N ILE A 691 -2.80 -48.35 3.13
CA ILE A 691 -3.04 -48.43 1.70
C ILE A 691 -1.76 -48.94 1.04
N GLU A 692 -1.91 -50.06 0.33
CA GLU A 692 -0.84 -50.64 -0.46
C GLU A 692 -0.91 -50.12 -1.89
N VAL A 693 0.19 -49.53 -2.35
CA VAL A 693 0.35 -49.00 -3.70
C VAL A 693 1.37 -49.88 -4.43
N PRO A 694 0.93 -50.83 -5.26
CA PRO A 694 1.83 -51.65 -6.06
C PRO A 694 2.51 -50.80 -7.14
N MET A 695 3.71 -51.18 -7.57
CA MET A 695 4.37 -50.48 -8.68
C MET A 695 3.57 -50.61 -9.99
N PRO A 696 3.45 -49.54 -10.78
CA PRO A 696 2.86 -49.62 -12.11
C PRO A 696 3.78 -50.40 -13.07
N LYS A 697 3.23 -50.87 -14.19
CA LYS A 697 3.96 -51.78 -15.12
C LYS A 697 5.17 -51.13 -15.78
N ASP A 698 5.12 -49.82 -15.93
CA ASP A 698 6.11 -48.93 -16.53
C ASP A 698 7.04 -48.29 -15.48
N GLU A 699 7.05 -48.79 -14.24
CA GLU A 699 7.99 -48.32 -13.22
C GLU A 699 9.45 -48.69 -13.58
N GLU A 700 10.31 -47.68 -13.63
CA GLU A 700 11.73 -47.83 -13.98
C GLU A 700 12.67 -47.73 -12.77
N ILE A 701 12.21 -47.11 -11.68
CA ILE A 701 13.06 -46.69 -10.57
C ILE A 701 13.02 -47.70 -9.42
N PHE A 702 11.81 -48.08 -9.00
CA PHE A 702 11.64 -49.14 -8.01
C PHE A 702 11.60 -50.53 -8.66
N PRO A 703 12.07 -51.60 -7.96
CA PRO A 703 11.86 -52.96 -8.42
C PRO A 703 10.36 -53.26 -8.66
N PRO A 704 9.98 -54.02 -9.72
CA PRO A 704 8.57 -54.28 -10.05
C PRO A 704 7.73 -54.95 -8.95
N ASN A 705 8.36 -55.67 -8.02
CA ASN A 705 7.69 -56.33 -6.91
C ASN A 705 7.62 -55.47 -5.63
N THR A 706 8.04 -54.21 -5.70
CA THR A 706 7.95 -53.26 -4.58
C THR A 706 6.50 -52.82 -4.39
N THR A 707 6.10 -52.64 -3.14
CA THR A 707 4.80 -52.05 -2.77
C THR A 707 5.06 -50.93 -1.77
N LEU A 708 4.61 -49.72 -2.09
CA LEU A 708 4.63 -48.61 -1.13
C LEU A 708 3.47 -48.81 -0.15
N ARG A 709 3.73 -48.67 1.14
CA ARG A 709 2.73 -48.88 2.20
C ARG A 709 2.52 -47.59 2.98
N VAL A 710 1.43 -46.89 2.68
CA VAL A 710 1.06 -45.62 3.30
C VAL A 710 0.07 -45.88 4.43
N PRO A 711 0.33 -45.46 5.68
CA PRO A 711 -0.65 -45.57 6.75
C PRO A 711 -1.87 -44.69 6.44
N ARG A 712 -3.06 -45.17 6.77
CA ARG A 712 -4.25 -44.31 6.78
C ARG A 712 -4.18 -43.36 7.97
N THR A 713 -4.78 -42.18 7.83
CA THR A 713 -4.96 -41.27 8.96
C THR A 713 -5.92 -41.90 9.98
N ALA A 714 -5.60 -41.80 11.27
CA ALA A 714 -6.48 -42.23 12.34
C ALA A 714 -7.85 -41.52 12.24
N SER A 715 -8.92 -42.30 12.32
CA SER A 715 -10.30 -41.77 12.30
C SER A 715 -10.65 -41.14 13.65
N MET A 716 -11.44 -40.07 13.60
CA MET A 716 -12.13 -39.57 14.79
C MET A 716 -13.07 -40.63 15.35
N LEU A 717 -12.99 -40.87 16.66
CA LEU A 717 -13.81 -41.86 17.33
C LEU A 717 -15.30 -41.53 17.16
N GLY A 718 -16.10 -42.52 16.78
CA GLY A 718 -17.54 -42.36 16.58
C GLY A 718 -17.96 -41.86 15.19
N THR A 719 -17.02 -41.58 14.28
CA THR A 719 -17.28 -41.22 12.88
C THR A 719 -17.12 -42.41 11.94
N GLY A 720 -17.51 -42.27 10.67
CA GLY A 720 -17.38 -43.34 9.66
C GLY A 720 -18.36 -44.50 9.85
N THR A 721 -19.54 -44.24 10.41
CA THR A 721 -20.55 -45.27 10.69
C THR A 721 -21.70 -45.31 9.67
N SER A 722 -21.97 -44.21 8.98
CA SER A 722 -23.02 -44.10 7.97
C SER A 722 -22.75 -42.95 7.00
N ARG A 723 -23.57 -42.81 5.95
CA ARG A 723 -23.46 -41.68 5.00
C ARG A 723 -23.78 -40.32 5.61
N SER A 724 -24.54 -40.30 6.70
CA SER A 724 -24.84 -39.09 7.46
C SER A 724 -23.83 -38.82 8.58
N ASN A 725 -22.85 -39.72 8.77
CA ASN A 725 -21.76 -39.62 9.73
C ASN A 725 -20.49 -40.25 9.13
N PRO A 726 -19.95 -39.65 8.04
CA PRO A 726 -18.78 -40.15 7.34
C PRO A 726 -17.53 -40.08 8.22
N ARG A 727 -16.43 -40.72 7.80
CA ARG A 727 -15.16 -40.75 8.53
C ARG A 727 -14.56 -39.35 8.54
N GLU A 728 -14.21 -38.87 9.73
CA GLU A 728 -13.47 -37.62 9.93
C GLU A 728 -12.09 -37.90 10.49
N ASN A 729 -11.21 -36.90 10.39
CA ASN A 729 -9.83 -36.98 10.83
C ASN A 729 -9.58 -35.99 11.95
N VAL A 730 -8.77 -36.42 12.92
CA VAL A 730 -8.42 -35.64 14.10
C VAL A 730 -7.22 -34.74 13.79
N ASN A 731 -7.28 -33.49 14.22
CA ASN A 731 -6.10 -32.64 14.30
C ASN A 731 -5.41 -32.85 15.65
N MET A 732 -4.17 -33.35 15.62
CA MET A 732 -3.36 -33.61 16.81
C MET A 732 -2.41 -32.46 17.16
N ALA A 733 -2.60 -31.30 16.53
CA ALA A 733 -2.00 -30.01 16.89
C ALA A 733 -3.12 -29.03 17.29
N THR A 734 -2.76 -27.91 17.94
CA THR A 734 -3.70 -26.79 18.05
C THR A 734 -3.85 -26.17 16.66
N THR A 735 -5.00 -25.59 16.33
CA THR A 735 -5.14 -24.93 15.01
C THR A 735 -4.52 -23.53 14.97
N TRP A 736 -4.00 -23.03 16.10
CA TRP A 736 -3.64 -21.63 16.29
C TRP A 736 -2.17 -21.40 15.96
N LEU A 737 -1.80 -20.19 15.50
CA LEU A 737 -0.39 -19.77 15.35
C LEU A 737 0.18 -19.43 16.73
N ASP A 738 0.44 -20.46 17.52
CA ASP A 738 0.81 -20.34 18.94
C ASP A 738 2.18 -20.95 19.29
N ILE A 739 2.91 -21.44 18.29
CA ILE A 739 4.20 -22.10 18.40
C ILE A 739 4.13 -23.34 19.31
N SER A 740 2.99 -24.04 19.34
CA SER A 740 2.86 -25.38 19.91
C SER A 740 3.87 -26.37 19.32
N SER A 741 4.38 -26.17 18.11
CA SER A 741 5.50 -26.99 17.59
C SER A 741 6.78 -26.89 18.46
N LEU A 742 7.03 -25.73 19.09
CA LEU A 742 8.11 -25.56 20.07
C LEU A 742 7.67 -25.90 21.50
N TYR A 743 6.47 -25.46 21.91
CA TYR A 743 6.00 -25.52 23.29
C TYR A 743 5.28 -26.82 23.66
N GLY A 744 4.83 -27.59 22.67
CA GLY A 744 3.92 -28.73 22.82
C GLY A 744 2.44 -28.32 22.85
N SER A 745 1.59 -29.18 22.29
CA SER A 745 0.13 -29.01 22.28
C SER A 745 -0.56 -29.66 23.50
N THR A 746 0.20 -30.06 24.52
CA THR A 746 -0.34 -30.58 25.79
C THR A 746 0.47 -30.05 26.97
N SER A 747 -0.20 -29.87 28.10
CA SER A 747 0.43 -29.42 29.34
C SER A 747 1.60 -30.32 29.81
N ASP A 748 1.50 -31.64 29.65
CA ASP A 748 2.59 -32.56 30.02
C ASP A 748 3.87 -32.33 29.19
N ILE A 749 3.75 -32.26 27.86
CA ILE A 749 4.89 -32.00 26.97
C ILE A 749 5.49 -30.63 27.28
N ALA A 750 4.66 -29.59 27.40
CA ALA A 750 5.12 -28.24 27.71
C ALA A 750 5.86 -28.17 29.04
N HIS A 751 5.37 -28.82 30.09
CA HIS A 751 6.04 -28.84 31.39
C HIS A 751 7.39 -29.57 31.37
N ARG A 752 7.56 -30.59 30.52
CA ARG A 752 8.82 -31.31 30.35
C ARG A 752 9.86 -30.49 29.59
N LEU A 753 9.44 -29.68 28.60
CA LEU A 753 10.33 -28.84 27.80
C LEU A 753 10.84 -27.59 28.55
N ARG A 754 10.28 -27.29 29.72
CA ARG A 754 10.65 -26.11 30.53
C ARG A 754 11.77 -26.39 31.51
N SER A 755 12.66 -25.42 31.65
CA SER A 755 13.69 -25.41 32.71
C SER A 755 13.11 -25.17 34.10
N LYS A 756 11.93 -24.55 34.16
CA LYS A 756 11.26 -24.08 35.38
C LYS A 756 12.11 -23.08 36.18
N VAL A 757 13.03 -22.39 35.49
CA VAL A 757 13.86 -21.34 36.05
C VAL A 757 13.79 -20.11 35.14
N ALA A 758 13.39 -18.97 35.72
CA ALA A 758 13.35 -17.67 35.04
C ALA A 758 12.49 -17.64 33.76
N GLY A 759 11.47 -18.49 33.68
CA GLY A 759 10.54 -18.62 32.56
C GLY A 759 11.09 -19.38 31.37
N LYS A 760 12.31 -19.94 31.43
CA LYS A 760 13.05 -20.43 30.25
C LYS A 760 12.69 -21.85 29.82
N LEU A 761 12.88 -22.13 28.54
CA LEU A 761 12.91 -23.49 27.98
C LEU A 761 14.25 -24.20 28.28
N LEU A 762 14.22 -25.53 28.34
CA LEU A 762 15.41 -26.37 28.47
C LEU A 762 16.29 -26.24 27.24
N THR A 763 17.59 -26.23 27.46
CA THR A 763 18.61 -26.14 26.42
C THR A 763 19.82 -26.97 26.81
N GLN A 764 20.65 -27.28 25.81
CA GLN A 764 22.02 -27.75 26.03
C GLN A 764 23.00 -26.75 25.40
N GLU A 765 24.13 -26.54 26.08
CA GLU A 765 25.17 -25.59 25.64
C GLU A 765 26.29 -26.34 24.92
N VAL A 766 26.41 -26.11 23.61
CA VAL A 766 27.38 -26.80 22.74
C VAL A 766 28.30 -25.76 22.10
N GLN A 767 29.60 -26.06 22.07
CA GLN A 767 30.57 -25.28 21.31
C GLN A 767 30.60 -25.81 19.87
N SER A 768 29.84 -25.18 18.99
CA SER A 768 29.76 -25.57 17.58
C SER A 768 31.06 -25.25 16.82
N PRO A 769 31.40 -26.01 15.76
CA PRO A 769 32.61 -25.75 15.00
C PRO A 769 32.59 -24.37 14.30
N GLY A 770 33.55 -23.52 14.63
CA GLY A 770 33.70 -22.19 14.04
C GLY A 770 32.96 -21.07 14.75
N THR A 771 32.25 -21.33 15.86
CA THR A 771 31.67 -20.29 16.71
C THR A 771 32.66 -19.81 17.77
N ARG A 772 32.52 -18.56 18.22
CA ARG A 772 33.38 -17.95 19.26
C ARG A 772 32.97 -18.39 20.67
N SER A 773 31.71 -18.74 20.86
CA SER A 773 31.14 -19.11 22.16
C SER A 773 30.26 -20.34 22.08
N LYS A 774 29.98 -20.94 23.24
CA LYS A 774 28.94 -21.96 23.36
C LYS A 774 27.60 -21.35 23.00
N ALA A 775 26.79 -22.12 22.30
CA ALA A 775 25.46 -21.71 21.89
C ALA A 775 24.42 -22.73 22.37
N SER A 776 23.22 -22.23 22.66
CA SER A 776 22.10 -23.05 23.12
C SER A 776 21.46 -23.82 21.96
N TYR A 777 21.18 -25.09 22.19
CA TYR A 777 20.43 -25.98 21.29
C TYR A 777 19.31 -26.70 22.05
N LEU A 778 18.37 -27.29 21.30
CA LEU A 778 17.35 -28.17 21.88
C LEU A 778 18.02 -29.33 22.62
N PRO A 779 17.51 -29.76 23.78
CA PRO A 779 18.05 -30.91 24.50
C PRO A 779 17.75 -32.21 23.76
N PHE A 780 18.60 -33.23 23.92
CA PHE A 780 18.26 -34.59 23.52
C PHE A 780 17.05 -35.11 24.32
N ASN A 781 16.27 -35.99 23.70
CA ASN A 781 15.00 -36.47 24.24
C ASN A 781 15.17 -37.55 25.32
N THR A 782 15.96 -37.26 26.34
CA THR A 782 16.09 -38.12 27.53
C THR A 782 14.86 -38.07 28.44
N MET A 783 13.81 -37.34 28.02
CA MET A 783 12.61 -37.04 28.79
C MET A 783 11.40 -37.85 28.32
N GLY A 784 11.57 -38.69 27.29
CA GLY A 784 10.52 -39.54 26.75
C GLY A 784 9.36 -38.76 26.14
N ILE A 785 9.64 -37.64 25.47
CA ILE A 785 8.65 -36.89 24.71
C ILE A 785 8.34 -37.65 23.41
N PRO A 786 7.07 -37.74 22.97
CA PRO A 786 6.74 -38.40 21.70
C PRO A 786 7.47 -37.76 20.52
N THR A 787 8.19 -38.55 19.74
CA THR A 787 8.87 -38.10 18.51
C THR A 787 8.83 -39.18 17.45
N ASN A 788 8.72 -38.78 16.19
CA ASN A 788 8.90 -39.66 15.06
C ASN A 788 10.36 -40.11 15.00
N THR A 789 10.56 -41.37 14.61
CA THR A 789 11.89 -41.93 14.39
C THR A 789 11.90 -42.88 13.19
N ARG A 790 13.09 -43.34 12.83
CA ARG A 790 13.38 -44.36 11.82
C ARG A 790 14.11 -45.56 12.44
N PRO A 791 14.11 -46.75 11.80
CA PRO A 791 14.82 -47.91 12.31
C PRO A 791 16.30 -47.62 12.58
N GLY A 792 16.79 -48.07 13.73
CA GLY A 792 18.18 -47.91 14.14
C GLY A 792 18.54 -46.53 14.73
N VAL A 793 17.55 -45.65 14.94
CA VAL A 793 17.71 -44.40 15.69
C VAL A 793 16.74 -44.44 16.87
N GLU A 794 17.28 -44.47 18.09
CA GLU A 794 16.43 -44.44 19.29
C GLU A 794 15.89 -43.01 19.53
N PRO A 795 14.65 -42.86 20.03
CA PRO A 795 14.08 -41.54 20.31
C PRO A 795 14.98 -40.63 21.16
N GLU A 796 15.76 -41.18 22.09
CA GLU A 796 16.68 -40.45 22.96
C GLU A 796 17.89 -39.85 22.22
N GLU A 797 18.20 -40.33 21.01
CA GLU A 797 19.25 -39.79 20.14
C GLU A 797 18.78 -38.56 19.34
N LEU A 798 17.48 -38.25 19.40
CA LEU A 798 16.86 -37.12 18.74
C LEU A 798 16.60 -35.96 19.71
N PHE A 799 16.34 -34.76 19.19
CA PHE A 799 15.98 -33.64 20.04
C PHE A 799 14.56 -33.75 20.56
N ALA A 800 14.36 -33.29 21.80
CA ALA A 800 13.04 -33.06 22.37
C ALA A 800 12.45 -31.75 21.85
N GLY A 801 11.29 -31.81 21.20
CA GLY A 801 10.50 -30.65 20.78
C GLY A 801 9.02 -30.83 21.07
N GLY A 802 8.22 -29.80 20.78
CA GLY A 802 6.78 -29.78 21.06
C GLY A 802 5.96 -30.64 20.12
N ASP A 803 6.41 -30.82 18.89
CA ASP A 803 5.76 -31.63 17.86
C ASP A 803 6.56 -32.93 17.55
N PRO A 804 5.90 -34.07 17.30
CA PRO A 804 6.59 -35.32 16.98
C PRO A 804 7.53 -35.25 15.77
N ARG A 805 7.29 -34.32 14.84
CA ARG A 805 8.05 -34.08 13.59
C ARG A 805 9.20 -33.08 13.77
N THR A 806 9.55 -32.68 15.00
CA THR A 806 10.66 -31.75 15.26
C THR A 806 11.97 -32.13 14.55
N ASN A 807 12.25 -33.42 14.36
CA ASN A 807 13.52 -33.93 13.82
C ASN A 807 13.47 -34.37 12.34
N GLU A 808 12.47 -33.89 11.57
CA GLU A 808 12.29 -34.28 10.15
C GLU A 808 13.48 -33.88 9.26
N ASP A 809 14.06 -32.69 9.44
CA ASP A 809 15.29 -32.28 8.75
C ASP A 809 16.05 -31.15 9.47
N TRP A 810 17.23 -30.79 8.93
CA TRP A 810 18.10 -29.75 9.52
C TRP A 810 17.62 -28.31 9.32
N LEU A 811 16.86 -28.00 8.27
CA LEU A 811 16.31 -26.66 8.05
C LEU A 811 15.22 -26.38 9.10
N LEU A 812 14.33 -27.35 9.34
CA LEU A 812 13.32 -27.27 10.40
C LEU A 812 13.98 -27.12 11.79
N LEU A 813 14.98 -27.96 12.10
CA LEU A 813 15.75 -27.83 13.36
C LEU A 813 16.45 -26.48 13.51
N GLY A 814 16.83 -25.85 12.40
CA GLY A 814 17.33 -24.48 12.37
C GLY A 814 16.33 -23.47 12.91
N ILE A 815 15.08 -23.53 12.42
CA ILE A 815 13.99 -22.67 12.88
C ILE A 815 13.64 -22.93 14.36
N HIS A 816 13.51 -24.20 14.77
CA HIS A 816 13.29 -24.55 16.18
C HIS A 816 14.37 -23.96 17.10
N THR A 817 15.64 -24.04 16.69
CA THR A 817 16.76 -23.53 17.49
C THR A 817 16.74 -22.01 17.60
N LEU A 818 16.42 -21.29 16.52
CA LEU A 818 16.29 -19.83 16.54
C LEU A 818 15.14 -19.38 17.46
N LEU A 819 13.96 -20.01 17.37
CA LEU A 819 12.80 -19.67 18.20
C LEU A 819 13.02 -20.00 19.69
N LEU A 820 13.71 -21.12 19.98
CA LEU A 820 14.12 -21.48 21.34
C LEU A 820 15.03 -20.40 21.96
N ARG A 821 16.04 -19.94 21.22
CA ARG A 821 16.96 -18.88 21.67
C ARG A 821 16.21 -17.58 21.89
N GLU A 822 15.29 -17.24 20.99
CA GLU A 822 14.50 -16.02 21.07
C GLU A 822 13.57 -16.00 22.29
N HIS A 823 12.89 -17.11 22.59
CA HIS A 823 12.12 -17.26 23.83
C HIS A 823 12.99 -16.96 25.06
N ASN A 824 14.14 -17.63 25.17
CA ASN A 824 15.02 -17.46 26.33
C ASN A 824 15.60 -16.03 26.43
N ARG A 825 15.85 -15.36 25.29
CA ARG A 825 16.27 -13.94 25.23
C ARG A 825 15.16 -13.03 25.77
N LEU A 826 13.92 -13.23 25.34
CA LEU A 826 12.76 -12.46 25.81
C LEU A 826 12.46 -12.69 27.29
N CYS A 827 12.64 -13.92 27.82
CA CYS A 827 12.56 -14.18 29.25
C CYS A 827 13.57 -13.33 30.05
N ASP A 828 14.81 -13.20 29.57
CA ASP A 828 15.82 -12.38 30.23
C ASP A 828 15.51 -10.89 30.19
N ILE A 829 14.90 -10.40 29.10
CA ILE A 829 14.43 -9.02 28.98
C ILE A 829 13.26 -8.78 29.95
N LEU A 830 12.23 -9.63 29.91
CA LEU A 830 11.03 -9.46 30.71
C LEU A 830 11.32 -9.58 32.21
N ARG A 831 12.21 -10.50 32.61
CA ARG A 831 12.67 -10.62 34.00
C ARG A 831 13.33 -9.34 34.52
N LYS A 832 14.07 -8.61 33.67
CA LYS A 832 14.65 -7.30 34.06
C LYS A 832 13.59 -6.23 34.23
N GLN A 833 12.56 -6.25 33.38
CA GLN A 833 11.45 -5.28 33.44
C GLN A 833 10.47 -5.57 34.59
N LYS A 834 10.26 -6.86 34.90
CA LYS A 834 9.31 -7.35 35.92
C LYS A 834 10.03 -8.27 36.92
N PRO A 835 10.91 -7.74 37.78
CA PRO A 835 11.75 -8.54 38.67
C PRO A 835 10.99 -9.30 39.76
N THR A 836 9.72 -8.96 40.00
CA THR A 836 8.84 -9.62 40.98
C THR A 836 8.04 -10.78 40.39
N TRP A 837 8.07 -10.97 39.07
CA TRP A 837 7.33 -12.07 38.43
C TRP A 837 8.01 -13.41 38.66
N ASP A 838 7.20 -14.44 38.86
CA ASP A 838 7.68 -15.81 39.01
C ASP A 838 7.96 -16.50 37.65
N ASP A 839 8.41 -17.74 37.70
CA ASP A 839 8.72 -18.54 36.51
C ASP A 839 7.52 -18.71 35.57
N GLU A 840 6.34 -18.96 36.14
CA GLU A 840 5.13 -19.25 35.38
C GLU A 840 4.64 -18.00 34.65
N GLN A 841 4.61 -16.86 35.34
CA GLN A 841 4.24 -15.58 34.76
C GLN A 841 5.18 -15.19 33.61
N LEU A 842 6.49 -15.33 33.81
CA LEU A 842 7.48 -15.06 32.76
C LEU A 842 7.29 -15.98 31.55
N TYR A 843 7.17 -17.29 31.78
CA TYR A 843 6.99 -18.28 30.72
C TYR A 843 5.72 -18.02 29.89
N GLN A 844 4.57 -17.88 30.55
CA GLN A 844 3.28 -17.75 29.86
C GLN A 844 3.17 -16.43 29.09
N THR A 845 3.67 -15.33 29.66
CA THR A 845 3.69 -14.05 28.96
C THR A 845 4.64 -14.08 27.76
N VAL A 846 5.85 -14.63 27.90
CA VAL A 846 6.78 -14.76 26.76
C VAL A 846 6.22 -15.70 25.70
N ARG A 847 5.53 -16.79 26.08
CA ARG A 847 4.86 -17.68 25.12
C ARG A 847 3.87 -16.91 24.24
N LEU A 848 3.02 -16.05 24.81
CA LEU A 848 2.10 -15.21 24.04
C LEU A 848 2.81 -14.18 23.16
N VAL A 849 3.85 -13.53 23.66
CA VAL A 849 4.67 -12.57 22.88
C VAL A 849 5.32 -13.29 21.71
N MET A 850 5.82 -14.50 21.93
CA MET A 850 6.38 -15.35 20.88
C MET A 850 5.31 -15.71 19.86
N SER A 851 4.11 -16.14 20.27
CA SER A 851 2.98 -16.38 19.35
C SER A 851 2.67 -15.15 18.49
N ALA A 852 2.65 -13.95 19.09
CA ALA A 852 2.47 -12.70 18.35
C ALA A 852 3.60 -12.45 17.34
N LYS A 853 4.86 -12.63 17.75
CA LYS A 853 6.03 -12.47 16.88
C LYS A 853 6.01 -13.49 15.73
N HIS A 854 5.61 -14.73 16.00
CA HIS A 854 5.47 -15.78 15.00
C HIS A 854 4.33 -15.50 14.02
N ALA A 855 3.17 -15.04 14.50
CA ALA A 855 2.06 -14.63 13.63
C ALA A 855 2.47 -13.48 12.69
N LEU A 856 3.23 -12.49 13.18
CA LEU A 856 3.77 -11.41 12.33
C LEU A 856 4.78 -11.94 11.29
N ILE A 857 5.70 -12.83 11.68
CA ILE A 857 6.63 -13.48 10.74
C ILE A 857 5.86 -14.31 9.70
N ALA A 858 4.84 -15.06 10.11
CA ALA A 858 4.00 -15.87 9.23
C ALA A 858 3.22 -15.00 8.24
N ASN A 859 2.68 -13.85 8.66
CA ASN A 859 2.02 -12.91 7.77
C ASN A 859 2.99 -12.31 6.74
N ALA A 860 4.19 -11.90 7.16
CA ALA A 860 5.23 -11.41 6.25
C ALA A 860 5.70 -12.49 5.25
N TYR A 861 5.72 -13.76 5.67
CA TYR A 861 6.05 -14.90 4.81
C TYR A 861 4.99 -15.16 3.73
N GLN A 862 3.70 -14.94 3.98
CA GLN A 862 2.67 -15.12 2.95
C GLN A 862 2.92 -14.20 1.74
N MET A 863 3.65 -13.10 1.94
CA MET A 863 4.10 -12.19 0.90
C MET A 863 5.25 -12.73 0.05
N ALA A 864 5.94 -13.78 0.49
CA ALA A 864 6.98 -14.46 -0.31
C ALA A 864 6.38 -15.06 -1.60
N TYR A 865 5.11 -15.42 -1.57
CA TYR A 865 4.39 -15.87 -2.77
C TYR A 865 4.08 -14.75 -3.75
N TRP A 866 4.27 -13.49 -3.35
CA TRP A 866 3.95 -12.32 -4.13
C TRP A 866 5.21 -11.79 -4.82
N THR A 867 5.04 -11.39 -6.07
CA THR A 867 6.02 -10.68 -6.88
C THR A 867 5.78 -9.18 -6.75
N GLU A 868 6.66 -8.38 -7.34
CA GLU A 868 6.52 -6.93 -7.39
C GLU A 868 5.26 -6.46 -8.13
N GLU A 869 4.68 -7.32 -8.97
CA GLU A 869 3.47 -7.03 -9.78
C GLU A 869 2.14 -7.26 -9.03
N MET A 870 2.17 -7.64 -7.74
CA MET A 870 0.96 -7.88 -6.95
C MET A 870 0.16 -6.56 -6.80
N PRO A 871 -1.07 -6.46 -7.34
CA PRO A 871 -1.79 -5.19 -7.47
C PRO A 871 -2.46 -4.70 -6.17
N TRP A 872 -2.41 -5.49 -5.09
CA TRP A 872 -3.08 -5.20 -3.82
C TRP A 872 -2.09 -4.68 -2.77
N PRO A 873 -2.52 -3.79 -1.85
CA PRO A 873 -1.69 -3.34 -0.75
C PRO A 873 -1.16 -4.54 0.03
N ARG A 874 0.15 -4.54 0.26
CA ARG A 874 0.88 -5.55 1.02
C ARG A 874 0.41 -5.68 2.48
N ASP A 875 -0.49 -4.80 2.94
CA ASP A 875 -0.68 -4.51 4.36
C ASP A 875 -2.09 -4.83 4.92
N ASP A 876 -3.07 -5.25 4.11
CA ASP A 876 -4.41 -5.54 4.66
C ASP A 876 -5.06 -6.87 4.28
N GLY A 877 -4.74 -7.52 3.15
CA GLY A 877 -5.15 -8.90 2.81
C GLY A 877 -6.67 -9.19 2.73
N PHE A 878 -7.51 -8.37 3.35
CA PHE A 878 -8.96 -8.43 3.42
C PHE A 878 -9.65 -8.09 2.10
N PRO A 879 -9.18 -7.09 1.30
CA PRO A 879 -9.73 -6.85 -0.02
C PRO A 879 -9.53 -8.08 -0.92
N LEU A 880 -8.31 -8.60 -0.98
CA LEU A 880 -7.97 -9.83 -1.69
C LEU A 880 -8.82 -11.01 -1.20
N TYR A 881 -9.00 -11.17 0.11
CA TYR A 881 -9.82 -12.22 0.69
C TYR A 881 -11.30 -12.10 0.26
N ARG A 882 -11.89 -10.90 0.32
CA ARG A 882 -13.28 -10.68 -0.12
C ARG A 882 -13.45 -10.96 -1.61
N GLN A 883 -12.46 -10.61 -2.43
CA GLN A 883 -12.47 -10.94 -3.86
C GLN A 883 -12.37 -12.45 -4.09
N MET A 884 -11.49 -13.12 -3.35
CA MET A 884 -11.32 -14.57 -3.47
C MET A 884 -12.52 -15.35 -2.97
N PHE A 885 -13.29 -14.88 -2.00
CA PHE A 885 -14.31 -15.71 -1.36
C PHE A 885 -15.73 -15.14 -1.43
N GLY A 886 -15.91 -13.92 -1.92
CA GLY A 886 -17.18 -13.20 -1.93
C GLY A 886 -17.52 -12.61 -0.57
N GLU A 887 -18.40 -11.59 -0.55
CA GLU A 887 -18.76 -10.87 0.68
C GLU A 887 -19.54 -11.74 1.69
N ASN A 888 -20.17 -12.83 1.22
CA ASN A 888 -21.08 -13.66 2.02
C ASN A 888 -20.46 -14.97 2.53
N ALA A 889 -19.29 -15.39 2.02
CA ALA A 889 -18.71 -16.70 2.39
C ALA A 889 -18.17 -16.73 3.82
N LEU A 890 -17.89 -15.56 4.40
CA LEU A 890 -17.59 -15.39 5.80
C LEU A 890 -18.58 -14.46 6.47
N GLU A 891 -19.00 -14.84 7.67
CA GLU A 891 -19.74 -13.96 8.54
C GLU A 891 -18.75 -12.99 9.20
N ILE A 892 -18.61 -11.80 8.61
CA ILE A 892 -18.01 -10.65 9.27
C ILE A 892 -19.12 -9.94 10.03
N ASN A 893 -19.06 -9.94 11.35
CA ASN A 893 -20.06 -9.28 12.18
C ASN A 893 -19.49 -8.00 12.82
N PRO A 894 -19.51 -6.86 12.09
CA PRO A 894 -18.93 -5.61 12.57
C PRO A 894 -19.73 -4.95 13.69
N ALA A 895 -20.98 -5.37 13.94
CA ALA A 895 -21.89 -4.68 14.87
C ALA A 895 -22.21 -5.44 16.16
N ASN A 896 -22.00 -6.77 16.24
CA ASN A 896 -22.54 -7.59 17.35
C ASN A 896 -21.57 -8.61 17.99
N THR A 897 -20.29 -8.68 17.64
CA THR A 897 -19.32 -9.65 18.23
C THR A 897 -17.94 -9.06 18.51
N TYR A 898 -17.87 -7.84 19.02
CA TYR A 898 -16.64 -7.34 19.64
C TYR A 898 -16.71 -7.60 21.16
N PRO A 899 -15.75 -8.33 21.78
CA PRO A 899 -14.33 -8.35 21.41
C PRO A 899 -13.85 -9.42 20.42
N TRP A 900 -14.66 -10.37 19.98
CA TRP A 900 -14.19 -11.51 19.16
C TRP A 900 -15.31 -12.46 18.68
N PRO A 901 -15.32 -13.11 17.48
CA PRO A 901 -14.47 -13.07 16.26
C PRO A 901 -14.90 -12.02 15.22
N LEU A 902 -13.99 -11.68 14.32
CA LEU A 902 -14.32 -10.99 13.05
C LEU A 902 -14.65 -11.93 11.90
N VAL A 903 -14.27 -13.21 12.01
CA VAL A 903 -14.49 -14.19 10.95
C VAL A 903 -15.04 -15.48 11.56
N THR A 904 -16.27 -15.82 11.21
CA THR A 904 -16.86 -17.14 11.43
C THR A 904 -17.30 -17.78 10.12
N LYS A 905 -17.37 -19.11 10.13
CA LYS A 905 -18.04 -19.88 9.08
C LYS A 905 -19.16 -20.69 9.72
N ASN A 906 -20.41 -20.41 9.35
CA ASN A 906 -21.60 -21.01 9.94
C ASN A 906 -21.66 -20.85 11.48
N GLY A 907 -21.36 -19.64 11.98
CA GLY A 907 -21.36 -19.33 13.42
C GLY A 907 -20.27 -19.99 14.26
N LYS A 908 -19.24 -20.59 13.65
CA LYS A 908 -18.08 -21.22 14.30
C LYS A 908 -16.76 -20.54 13.90
N PRO A 909 -15.72 -20.56 14.77
CA PRO A 909 -14.40 -20.07 14.39
C PRO A 909 -13.84 -20.90 13.23
N MET A 910 -13.10 -20.26 12.34
CA MET A 910 -12.36 -20.96 11.30
C MET A 910 -11.15 -21.66 11.89
N THR A 911 -10.97 -22.92 11.49
CA THR A 911 -9.85 -23.79 11.89
C THR A 911 -9.27 -24.43 10.62
N VAL A 912 -8.08 -25.02 10.72
CA VAL A 912 -7.41 -25.64 9.58
C VAL A 912 -8.27 -26.75 8.98
N SER A 913 -8.64 -26.59 7.71
CA SER A 913 -9.42 -27.59 6.98
C SER A 913 -8.58 -28.80 6.58
N ALA A 914 -9.27 -29.90 6.29
CA ALA A 914 -8.60 -31.10 5.79
C ALA A 914 -8.05 -30.92 4.37
N GLU A 915 -8.70 -30.09 3.54
CA GLU A 915 -8.24 -29.72 2.22
C GLU A 915 -6.91 -28.94 2.29
N MET A 916 -6.86 -27.93 3.16
CA MET A 916 -5.64 -27.17 3.45
C MET A 916 -4.48 -28.09 3.90
N ALA A 917 -4.74 -29.02 4.82
CA ALA A 917 -3.72 -29.93 5.35
C ALA A 917 -3.08 -30.87 4.30
N VAL A 918 -3.71 -31.03 3.14
CA VAL A 918 -3.19 -31.83 2.02
C VAL A 918 -2.62 -30.95 0.90
N VAL A 919 -3.29 -29.85 0.56
CA VAL A 919 -2.88 -28.96 -0.55
C VAL A 919 -1.71 -28.05 -0.18
N TYR A 920 -1.67 -27.53 1.06
CA TYR A 920 -0.58 -26.67 1.56
C TYR A 920 0.67 -27.46 1.96
N ARG A 921 1.06 -28.42 1.14
CA ARG A 921 2.29 -29.19 1.38
C ARG A 921 3.45 -28.66 0.55
N PHE A 922 3.15 -28.03 -0.59
CA PHE A 922 4.11 -27.34 -1.47
C PHE A 922 5.46 -28.05 -1.62
N HIS A 923 5.45 -29.39 -1.70
CA HIS A 923 6.63 -30.23 -1.73
C HIS A 923 7.49 -29.99 -2.98
N GLU A 924 6.91 -29.34 -3.99
CA GLU A 924 7.56 -28.91 -5.21
C GLU A 924 8.71 -27.93 -4.94
N PHE A 925 8.64 -27.16 -3.83
CA PHE A 925 9.69 -26.25 -3.39
C PHE A 925 10.90 -26.97 -2.76
N ILE A 926 10.80 -28.26 -2.43
CA ILE A 926 11.87 -28.97 -1.71
C ILE A 926 13.14 -29.04 -2.56
N VAL A 927 14.26 -28.66 -1.94
CA VAL A 927 15.62 -28.75 -2.51
C VAL A 927 16.23 -30.13 -2.26
N PRO A 928 16.97 -30.72 -3.22
CA PRO A 928 17.64 -32.01 -2.99
C PRO A 928 18.86 -31.88 -2.06
N SER A 929 19.54 -30.74 -2.11
CA SER A 929 20.74 -30.47 -1.32
C SER A 929 20.94 -28.97 -1.11
N PHE A 930 21.75 -28.62 -0.11
CA PHE A 930 22.22 -27.27 0.15
C PHE A 930 23.69 -27.28 0.61
N PRO A 931 24.49 -26.24 0.29
CA PRO A 931 25.88 -26.14 0.70
C PRO A 931 25.99 -25.98 2.21
N ILE A 932 26.99 -26.60 2.84
CA ILE A 932 27.42 -26.23 4.18
C ILE A 932 28.61 -25.29 4.05
N LYS A 933 28.52 -24.12 4.67
CA LYS A 933 29.51 -23.05 4.51
C LYS A 933 30.25 -22.71 5.79
N ASP A 934 31.50 -22.32 5.67
CA ASP A 934 32.27 -21.76 6.78
C ASP A 934 32.02 -20.25 6.94
N GLN A 935 32.63 -19.65 7.97
CA GLN A 935 32.51 -18.23 8.29
C GLN A 935 33.08 -17.28 7.22
N ASN A 936 33.84 -17.79 6.23
CA ASN A 936 34.35 -17.02 5.11
C ASN A 936 33.50 -17.24 3.84
N ASN A 937 32.27 -17.75 4.00
CA ASN A 937 31.35 -18.09 2.91
C ASN A 937 31.89 -19.17 1.95
N LYS A 938 32.89 -19.96 2.37
CA LYS A 938 33.43 -21.06 1.56
C LYS A 938 32.60 -22.32 1.77
N THR A 939 32.11 -22.90 0.68
CA THR A 939 31.45 -24.22 0.71
C THR A 939 32.44 -25.29 1.16
N LEU A 940 32.09 -25.99 2.24
CA LEU A 940 32.83 -27.13 2.79
C LEU A 940 32.42 -28.42 2.07
N TRP A 941 31.11 -28.65 1.91
CA TRP A 941 30.53 -29.74 1.11
C TRP A 941 29.05 -29.43 0.79
N GLU A 942 28.45 -30.21 -0.10
CA GLU A 942 27.00 -30.20 -0.39
C GLU A 942 26.27 -31.23 0.48
N GLN A 943 25.30 -30.79 1.28
CA GLN A 943 24.50 -31.64 2.15
C GLN A 943 23.20 -32.03 1.46
N ASN A 944 22.97 -33.33 1.26
CA ASN A 944 21.67 -33.83 0.82
C ASN A 944 20.64 -33.63 1.94
N LEU A 945 19.48 -33.02 1.61
CA LEU A 945 18.46 -32.68 2.60
C LEU A 945 17.79 -33.94 3.19
N PHE A 946 17.48 -34.94 2.36
CA PHE A 946 16.89 -36.19 2.82
C PHE A 946 17.79 -36.97 3.79
N ASP A 947 19.11 -36.91 3.61
CA ASP A 947 20.08 -37.52 4.52
C ASP A 947 20.14 -36.84 5.90
N THR A 948 19.60 -35.62 6.02
CA THR A 948 19.52 -34.90 7.29
C THR A 948 18.38 -35.38 8.20
N SER A 949 17.46 -36.18 7.66
CA SER A 949 16.28 -36.63 8.41
C SER A 949 16.64 -37.52 9.59
N PHE A 950 16.05 -37.21 10.75
CA PHE A 950 16.30 -37.88 12.02
C PHE A 950 17.80 -37.92 12.40
N ASN A 951 18.52 -36.80 12.16
CA ASN A 951 19.96 -36.70 12.40
C ASN A 951 20.34 -35.49 13.29
N SER A 952 19.84 -35.47 14.53
CA SER A 952 20.09 -34.39 15.50
C SER A 952 21.56 -34.27 15.90
N SER A 953 22.27 -35.40 16.04
CA SER A 953 23.71 -35.41 16.33
C SER A 953 24.53 -34.78 15.19
N GLY A 954 24.18 -35.06 13.93
CA GLY A 954 24.80 -34.42 12.78
C GLY A 954 24.55 -32.91 12.75
N PHE A 955 23.33 -32.47 13.05
CA PHE A 955 22.99 -31.04 13.16
C PHE A 955 23.88 -30.32 14.17
N LEU A 956 24.07 -30.88 15.37
CA LEU A 956 24.99 -30.32 16.39
C LEU A 956 26.44 -30.29 15.91
N ASN A 957 26.90 -31.38 15.29
CA ASN A 957 28.28 -31.51 14.84
C ASN A 957 28.62 -30.52 13.72
N VAL A 958 27.64 -30.15 12.88
CA VAL A 958 27.82 -29.14 11.84
C VAL A 958 27.69 -27.73 12.40
N GLY A 959 26.67 -27.51 13.24
CA GLY A 959 26.35 -26.21 13.83
C GLY A 959 25.39 -25.39 12.96
N LEU A 960 24.41 -24.76 13.64
CA LEU A 960 23.38 -23.90 13.06
C LEU A 960 23.94 -22.86 12.07
N GLU A 961 25.02 -22.19 12.45
CA GLU A 961 25.57 -21.05 11.71
C GLU A 961 26.03 -21.44 10.30
N ARG A 962 26.63 -22.63 10.16
CA ARG A 962 27.09 -23.16 8.86
C ARG A 962 25.94 -23.61 7.97
N ILE A 963 24.90 -24.16 8.59
CA ILE A 963 23.66 -24.59 7.92
C ILE A 963 22.91 -23.36 7.40
N LEU A 964 22.71 -22.34 8.25
CA LEU A 964 22.03 -21.10 7.87
C LEU A 964 22.80 -20.33 6.78
N ALA A 965 24.13 -20.22 6.86
CA ALA A 965 24.93 -19.59 5.81
C ALA A 965 24.76 -20.30 4.44
N GLY A 966 24.63 -21.63 4.48
CA GLY A 966 24.28 -22.45 3.34
C GLY A 966 22.91 -22.17 2.75
N ALA A 967 21.89 -22.25 3.61
CA ALA A 967 20.50 -22.00 3.25
C ALA A 967 20.31 -20.58 2.69
N LEU A 968 20.83 -19.55 3.36
CA LEU A 968 20.67 -18.14 2.95
C LEU A 968 21.38 -17.80 1.63
N SER A 969 22.27 -18.65 1.14
CA SER A 969 23.01 -18.41 -0.12
C SER A 969 22.59 -19.36 -1.25
N SER A 970 21.46 -20.04 -1.08
CA SER A 970 20.91 -21.01 -2.01
C SER A 970 19.53 -20.60 -2.50
N HIS A 971 19.06 -21.25 -3.56
CA HIS A 971 17.75 -21.00 -4.15
C HIS A 971 16.89 -22.26 -4.05
N ILE A 972 15.58 -22.07 -3.89
CA ILE A 972 14.59 -23.15 -4.01
C ILE A 972 14.05 -23.25 -5.44
N PRO A 973 13.55 -24.42 -5.86
CA PRO A 973 12.79 -24.56 -7.10
C PRO A 973 11.42 -23.87 -7.02
N ASN A 974 10.86 -23.51 -8.19
CA ASN A 974 9.48 -23.05 -8.37
C ASN A 974 8.50 -24.23 -8.26
N PHE A 975 7.25 -23.94 -7.87
CA PHE A 975 6.16 -24.91 -7.76
C PHE A 975 5.99 -25.79 -9.01
N LYS A 976 6.08 -25.22 -10.21
CA LYS A 976 5.97 -25.97 -11.47
C LYS A 976 7.16 -26.85 -11.80
N SER A 977 8.25 -26.75 -11.05
CA SER A 977 9.38 -27.67 -11.21
C SER A 977 9.00 -29.11 -10.89
N GLY A 978 7.95 -29.34 -10.11
CA GLY A 978 7.64 -30.65 -9.56
C GLY A 978 8.61 -31.07 -8.45
N VAL A 979 8.42 -32.27 -7.93
CA VAL A 979 9.13 -32.81 -6.77
C VAL A 979 10.40 -33.52 -7.22
N ASP A 980 11.48 -33.33 -6.45
CA ASP A 980 12.76 -33.98 -6.70
C ASP A 980 12.67 -35.51 -6.59
N GLU A 981 13.43 -36.23 -7.41
CA GLU A 981 13.44 -37.69 -7.34
C GLU A 981 14.01 -38.19 -6.00
N SER A 982 14.86 -37.40 -5.34
CA SER A 982 15.35 -37.72 -3.99
C SER A 982 14.27 -37.77 -2.91
N PHE A 983 13.05 -37.24 -3.15
CA PHE A 983 11.89 -37.34 -2.25
C PHE A 983 10.76 -38.22 -2.80
N ARG A 984 10.86 -38.63 -4.07
CA ARG A 984 9.95 -39.57 -4.75
C ARG A 984 10.49 -41.00 -4.81
N ASN A 985 11.78 -41.17 -4.59
CA ASN A 985 12.50 -42.45 -4.59
C ASN A 985 13.56 -42.50 -3.46
N ALA A 986 13.33 -41.72 -2.41
CA ALA A 986 14.24 -41.63 -1.29
C ALA A 986 14.30 -42.99 -0.57
N GLY A 987 15.44 -43.68 -0.63
CA GLY A 987 15.69 -45.03 -0.11
C GLY A 987 14.63 -45.58 0.85
N LEU A 988 14.84 -45.45 2.17
CA LEU A 988 13.90 -45.91 3.20
C LEU A 988 13.56 -44.77 4.19
N TYR A 989 12.54 -43.96 3.89
CA TYR A 989 12.01 -43.00 4.88
C TYR A 989 11.28 -43.75 6.00
N ARG A 990 11.66 -43.49 7.26
CA ARG A 990 11.19 -44.24 8.44
C ARG A 990 11.23 -45.77 8.25
N GLY A 991 12.20 -46.26 7.46
CA GLY A 991 12.41 -47.69 7.22
C GLY A 991 11.60 -48.30 6.07
N ARG A 992 10.91 -47.50 5.25
CA ARG A 992 10.05 -47.99 4.16
C ARG A 992 10.33 -47.22 2.87
N HIS A 993 10.15 -47.88 1.72
CA HIS A 993 10.15 -47.19 0.43
C HIS A 993 9.11 -46.08 0.47
N PHE A 994 9.50 -44.91 -0.02
CA PHE A 994 8.74 -43.69 0.18
C PHE A 994 8.73 -42.83 -1.08
N ASP A 995 7.55 -42.31 -1.36
CA ASP A 995 7.31 -41.26 -2.34
C ASP A 995 6.36 -40.26 -1.68
N ILE A 996 6.85 -39.05 -1.44
CA ILE A 996 6.10 -38.00 -0.75
C ILE A 996 4.82 -37.59 -1.51
N VAL A 997 4.84 -37.68 -2.85
CA VAL A 997 3.68 -37.37 -3.71
C VAL A 997 2.64 -38.46 -3.60
N VAL A 998 3.07 -39.74 -3.59
CA VAL A 998 2.17 -40.88 -3.36
C VAL A 998 1.46 -40.74 -2.02
N SER A 999 2.17 -40.31 -0.97
CA SER A 999 1.55 -40.03 0.33
C SER A 999 0.46 -38.95 0.22
N SER A 1000 0.70 -37.83 -0.45
CA SER A 1000 -0.32 -36.77 -0.64
C SER A 1000 -1.56 -37.26 -1.40
N ILE A 1001 -1.39 -37.99 -2.50
CA ILE A 1001 -2.50 -38.54 -3.30
C ILE A 1001 -3.28 -39.59 -2.50
N VAL A 1002 -2.58 -40.45 -1.75
CA VAL A 1002 -3.26 -41.42 -0.89
C VAL A 1002 -4.06 -40.72 0.21
N HIS A 1003 -3.48 -39.70 0.86
CA HIS A 1003 -4.15 -38.99 1.94
C HIS A 1003 -5.38 -38.20 1.47
N GLU A 1004 -5.37 -37.59 0.29
CA GLU A 1004 -6.57 -36.91 -0.20
C GLU A 1004 -7.73 -37.91 -0.42
N ARG A 1005 -7.43 -39.10 -0.98
CA ARG A 1005 -8.45 -40.11 -1.32
C ARG A 1005 -8.95 -40.83 -0.09
N GLU A 1006 -8.06 -41.19 0.83
CA GLU A 1006 -8.39 -41.95 2.04
C GLU A 1006 -9.09 -41.13 3.11
N GLN A 1007 -8.90 -39.80 3.09
CA GLN A 1007 -9.64 -38.84 3.90
C GLN A 1007 -10.92 -38.36 3.21
N GLY A 1008 -11.24 -38.84 2.00
CA GLY A 1008 -12.48 -38.52 1.30
C GLY A 1008 -12.58 -37.06 0.83
N LEU A 1009 -11.45 -36.43 0.49
CA LEU A 1009 -11.43 -35.06 -0.06
C LEU A 1009 -12.09 -35.02 -1.45
N PRO A 1010 -12.73 -33.89 -1.81
CA PRO A 1010 -13.28 -33.69 -3.15
C PRO A 1010 -12.20 -33.74 -4.23
N THR A 1011 -12.61 -34.08 -5.45
CA THR A 1011 -11.77 -33.89 -6.65
C THR A 1011 -11.65 -32.41 -7.00
N PHE A 1012 -10.73 -32.07 -7.92
CA PHE A 1012 -10.48 -30.68 -8.33
C PHE A 1012 -11.77 -29.96 -8.75
N ASN A 1013 -12.52 -30.50 -9.72
CA ASN A 1013 -13.74 -29.87 -10.20
C ASN A 1013 -14.87 -29.89 -9.15
N GLN A 1014 -14.93 -30.87 -8.26
CA GLN A 1014 -15.93 -30.89 -7.19
C GLN A 1014 -15.71 -29.77 -6.17
N TYR A 1015 -14.44 -29.53 -5.79
CA TYR A 1015 -14.09 -28.43 -4.90
C TYR A 1015 -14.42 -27.08 -5.53
N PHE A 1016 -13.95 -26.85 -6.76
CA PHE A 1016 -14.13 -25.55 -7.41
C PHE A 1016 -15.55 -25.26 -7.87
N ARG A 1017 -16.40 -26.27 -8.07
CA ARG A 1017 -17.86 -26.05 -8.21
C ARG A 1017 -18.44 -25.45 -6.93
N ALA A 1018 -18.19 -26.08 -5.77
CA ALA A 1018 -18.73 -25.59 -4.50
C ALA A 1018 -18.15 -24.21 -4.09
N TYR A 1019 -16.88 -23.97 -4.41
CA TYR A 1019 -16.24 -22.66 -4.25
C TYR A 1019 -16.90 -21.60 -5.16
N ASN A 1020 -17.06 -21.87 -6.46
CA ASN A 1020 -17.67 -20.92 -7.38
C ASN A 1020 -19.17 -20.70 -7.08
N ASP A 1021 -19.86 -21.68 -6.51
CA ASP A 1021 -21.25 -21.55 -6.05
C ASP A 1021 -21.40 -20.52 -4.90
N GLN A 1022 -20.29 -20.10 -4.27
CA GLN A 1022 -20.29 -19.00 -3.30
C GLN A 1022 -20.26 -17.60 -3.95
N ASP A 1023 -20.25 -17.52 -5.29
CA ASP A 1023 -20.17 -16.28 -6.08
C ASP A 1023 -18.94 -15.41 -5.75
N PRO A 1024 -17.70 -15.96 -5.83
CA PRO A 1024 -16.47 -15.18 -5.61
C PRO A 1024 -16.16 -14.27 -6.81
N GLU A 1025 -15.50 -13.14 -6.58
CA GLU A 1025 -15.01 -12.29 -7.67
C GLU A 1025 -13.90 -12.98 -8.48
N VAL A 1026 -13.12 -13.85 -7.83
CA VAL A 1026 -12.05 -14.63 -8.46
C VAL A 1026 -12.52 -16.05 -8.77
N VAL A 1027 -13.08 -16.26 -9.96
CA VAL A 1027 -13.57 -17.59 -10.37
C VAL A 1027 -12.42 -18.51 -10.78
N VAL A 1028 -12.53 -19.80 -10.43
CA VAL A 1028 -11.66 -20.86 -10.95
C VAL A 1028 -12.43 -21.70 -11.97
N PRO A 1029 -12.03 -21.72 -13.26
CA PRO A 1029 -12.79 -22.41 -14.29
C PRO A 1029 -12.94 -23.92 -14.03
N ILE A 1030 -14.14 -24.44 -14.27
CA ILE A 1030 -14.39 -25.88 -14.23
C ILE A 1030 -13.86 -26.53 -15.51
N ARG A 1031 -13.08 -27.60 -15.33
CA ARG A 1031 -12.36 -28.28 -16.42
C ARG A 1031 -13.13 -29.53 -16.84
N ASP A 1032 -14.17 -29.34 -17.63
CA ASP A 1032 -15.06 -30.40 -18.15
C ASP A 1032 -14.49 -31.15 -19.37
N THR A 1033 -13.40 -30.66 -19.98
CA THR A 1033 -12.65 -31.32 -21.04
C THR A 1033 -11.14 -31.34 -20.74
N TRP A 1034 -10.42 -32.30 -21.31
CA TRP A 1034 -9.00 -32.52 -21.02
C TRP A 1034 -8.10 -31.35 -21.42
N ASP A 1035 -8.44 -30.65 -22.51
CA ASP A 1035 -7.72 -29.48 -23.02
C ASP A 1035 -7.84 -28.25 -22.11
N LYS A 1036 -8.80 -28.23 -21.16
CA LYS A 1036 -8.93 -27.16 -20.17
C LYS A 1036 -8.02 -27.35 -18.94
N PHE A 1037 -7.37 -28.50 -18.78
CA PHE A 1037 -6.44 -28.74 -17.68
C PHE A 1037 -5.05 -28.17 -17.93
N SER A 1038 -4.56 -28.25 -19.17
CA SER A 1038 -3.21 -27.84 -19.52
C SER A 1038 -3.10 -27.61 -21.03
N THR A 1039 -2.21 -26.72 -21.43
CA THR A 1039 -1.82 -26.51 -22.83
C THR A 1039 -0.75 -27.51 -23.30
N ASP A 1040 -0.12 -28.26 -22.39
CA ASP A 1040 0.89 -29.28 -22.71
C ASP A 1040 0.24 -30.58 -23.23
N PRO A 1041 0.48 -30.98 -24.51
CA PRO A 1041 -0.05 -32.21 -25.08
C PRO A 1041 0.33 -33.48 -24.30
N GLU A 1042 1.50 -33.51 -23.67
CA GLU A 1042 1.96 -34.65 -22.87
C GLU A 1042 1.12 -34.79 -21.60
N VAL A 1043 0.86 -33.67 -20.90
CA VAL A 1043 -0.02 -33.63 -19.72
C VAL A 1043 -1.43 -34.06 -20.08
N ILE A 1044 -2.00 -33.53 -21.17
CA ILE A 1044 -3.33 -33.93 -21.67
C ILE A 1044 -3.38 -35.43 -21.96
N GLN A 1045 -2.35 -35.98 -22.61
CA GLN A 1045 -2.31 -37.40 -22.94
C GLN A 1045 -2.19 -38.27 -21.69
N ASN A 1046 -1.38 -37.86 -20.71
CA ASN A 1046 -1.26 -38.55 -19.42
C ASN A 1046 -2.58 -38.52 -18.63
N LEU A 1047 -3.30 -37.39 -18.62
CA LEU A 1047 -4.63 -37.28 -18.01
C LEU A 1047 -5.62 -38.29 -18.64
N LYS A 1048 -5.68 -38.36 -19.98
CA LYS A 1048 -6.52 -39.32 -20.71
C LYS A 1048 -6.16 -40.78 -20.45
N ASN A 1049 -4.87 -41.06 -20.24
CA ASN A 1049 -4.38 -42.41 -19.99
C ASN A 1049 -4.69 -42.89 -18.57
N LEU A 1050 -4.62 -41.99 -17.58
CA LEU A 1050 -4.73 -42.32 -16.16
C LEU A 1050 -6.16 -42.14 -15.61
N TYR A 1051 -6.87 -41.08 -15.99
CA TYR A 1051 -8.21 -40.77 -15.49
C TYR A 1051 -9.29 -41.12 -16.52
N LYS A 1052 -10.46 -41.57 -16.05
CA LYS A 1052 -11.58 -41.96 -16.93
C LYS A 1052 -12.39 -40.75 -17.37
N HIS A 1053 -12.62 -39.80 -16.45
CA HIS A 1053 -13.38 -38.58 -16.68
C HIS A 1053 -12.64 -37.36 -16.10
N PRO A 1054 -12.77 -36.14 -16.69
CA PRO A 1054 -12.21 -34.91 -16.14
C PRO A 1054 -12.58 -34.62 -14.68
N ASP A 1055 -13.77 -35.02 -14.24
CA ASP A 1055 -14.20 -34.91 -12.84
C ASP A 1055 -13.52 -35.90 -11.87
N ASP A 1056 -12.80 -36.89 -12.37
CA ASP A 1056 -12.08 -37.85 -11.53
C ASP A 1056 -10.71 -37.32 -11.09
N VAL A 1057 -10.26 -36.18 -11.64
CA VAL A 1057 -8.93 -35.62 -11.39
C VAL A 1057 -8.79 -35.22 -9.92
N ASP A 1058 -7.81 -35.83 -9.27
CA ASP A 1058 -7.42 -35.58 -7.89
C ASP A 1058 -7.16 -34.08 -7.63
N LEU A 1059 -7.45 -33.62 -6.41
CA LEU A 1059 -7.36 -32.20 -6.07
C LEU A 1059 -5.93 -31.68 -6.19
N VAL A 1060 -4.96 -32.43 -5.63
CA VAL A 1060 -3.54 -32.05 -5.71
C VAL A 1060 -3.00 -32.12 -7.14
N VAL A 1061 -3.50 -33.04 -7.97
CA VAL A 1061 -3.12 -33.13 -9.39
C VAL A 1061 -3.65 -31.95 -10.17
N GLY A 1062 -4.92 -31.59 -9.97
CA GLY A 1062 -5.52 -30.42 -10.59
C GLY A 1062 -4.80 -29.12 -10.22
N CYS A 1063 -4.41 -28.97 -8.95
CA CYS A 1063 -3.57 -27.85 -8.50
C CYS A 1063 -2.19 -27.85 -9.16
N GLN A 1064 -1.55 -29.02 -9.27
CA GLN A 1064 -0.23 -29.16 -9.89
C GLN A 1064 -0.23 -28.78 -11.38
N VAL A 1065 -1.28 -29.15 -12.12
CA VAL A 1065 -1.36 -28.86 -13.56
C VAL A 1065 -2.00 -27.51 -13.88
N ASP A 1066 -2.58 -26.81 -12.90
CA ASP A 1066 -3.24 -25.51 -13.09
C ASP A 1066 -2.28 -24.44 -13.65
N GLU A 1067 -2.49 -24.02 -14.90
CA GLU A 1067 -1.66 -23.02 -15.59
C GLU A 1067 -2.11 -21.57 -15.29
N GLU A 1068 -3.19 -21.38 -14.52
CA GLU A 1068 -3.66 -20.06 -14.13
C GLU A 1068 -3.01 -19.60 -12.82
N TRP A 1069 -2.48 -18.38 -12.83
CA TRP A 1069 -1.80 -17.76 -11.70
C TRP A 1069 -2.67 -16.66 -11.11
N PHE A 1070 -2.60 -16.47 -9.81
CA PHE A 1070 -3.08 -15.23 -9.22
C PHE A 1070 -2.11 -14.10 -9.64
N PRO A 1071 -2.59 -12.92 -10.08
CA PRO A 1071 -1.72 -11.83 -10.54
C PRO A 1071 -0.61 -11.54 -9.54
N GLY A 1072 0.62 -11.47 -10.04
CA GLY A 1072 1.79 -11.23 -9.21
C GLY A 1072 2.07 -12.33 -8.18
N THR A 1073 1.70 -13.60 -8.43
CA THR A 1073 2.05 -14.73 -7.55
C THR A 1073 2.75 -15.86 -8.28
N THR A 1074 3.40 -16.74 -7.52
CA THR A 1074 4.22 -17.86 -8.04
C THR A 1074 3.68 -19.25 -7.69
N VAL A 1075 2.50 -19.27 -7.07
CA VAL A 1075 1.72 -20.48 -6.73
C VAL A 1075 0.46 -20.45 -7.59
N PRO A 1076 0.03 -21.58 -8.18
CA PRO A 1076 -1.18 -21.61 -8.99
C PRO A 1076 -2.40 -21.09 -8.22
N LYS A 1077 -3.30 -20.41 -8.95
CA LYS A 1077 -4.49 -19.76 -8.37
C LYS A 1077 -5.31 -20.73 -7.52
N SER A 1078 -5.54 -21.95 -8.01
CA SER A 1078 -6.28 -22.98 -7.27
C SER A 1078 -5.64 -23.37 -5.94
N ALA A 1079 -4.32 -23.62 -5.94
CA ALA A 1079 -3.59 -23.99 -4.73
C ALA A 1079 -3.61 -22.84 -3.72
N LEU A 1080 -3.41 -21.60 -4.17
CA LEU A 1080 -3.40 -20.41 -3.33
C LEU A 1080 -4.78 -20.15 -2.67
N ILE A 1081 -5.89 -20.37 -3.40
CA ILE A 1081 -7.25 -20.21 -2.88
C ILE A 1081 -7.50 -21.16 -1.70
N ILE A 1082 -7.24 -22.46 -1.89
CA ILE A 1082 -7.42 -23.47 -0.82
C ILE A 1082 -6.56 -23.13 0.40
N SER A 1083 -5.35 -22.64 0.11
CA SER A 1083 -4.31 -22.31 1.08
C SER A 1083 -4.64 -21.10 1.96
N LEU A 1084 -4.98 -19.98 1.34
CA LEU A 1084 -5.23 -18.71 2.02
C LEU A 1084 -6.58 -18.72 2.75
N PHE A 1085 -7.56 -19.50 2.26
CA PHE A 1085 -8.87 -19.62 2.90
C PHE A 1085 -8.75 -20.00 4.39
N SER A 1086 -7.97 -21.04 4.68
CA SER A 1086 -7.77 -21.49 6.07
C SER A 1086 -6.91 -20.52 6.87
N LEU A 1087 -5.75 -20.08 6.34
CA LEU A 1087 -4.75 -19.30 7.11
C LEU A 1087 -5.24 -17.91 7.53
N PHE A 1088 -5.86 -17.15 6.64
CA PHE A 1088 -6.43 -15.84 7.00
C PHE A 1088 -7.63 -15.98 7.93
N GLY A 1089 -8.47 -16.98 7.65
CA GLY A 1089 -9.61 -17.32 8.48
C GLY A 1089 -9.20 -17.58 9.92
N MET A 1090 -8.26 -18.49 10.14
CA MET A 1090 -7.84 -18.89 11.48
C MET A 1090 -7.17 -17.77 12.29
N GLY A 1091 -6.37 -16.88 11.66
CA GLY A 1091 -5.74 -15.75 12.36
C GLY A 1091 -6.76 -14.70 12.81
N ASN A 1092 -7.78 -14.46 11.97
CA ASN A 1092 -8.95 -13.65 12.32
C ASN A 1092 -9.98 -14.40 13.16
N SER A 1093 -9.79 -15.73 13.30
CA SER A 1093 -10.48 -16.66 14.18
C SER A 1093 -9.69 -16.98 15.48
N ASP A 1094 -8.67 -16.18 15.84
CA ASP A 1094 -7.92 -16.33 17.09
C ASP A 1094 -8.09 -15.16 18.09
N ARG A 1095 -8.62 -15.43 19.29
CA ARG A 1095 -8.81 -14.45 20.38
C ARG A 1095 -7.50 -13.84 20.90
N PHE A 1096 -6.38 -14.55 20.73
CA PHE A 1096 -5.07 -14.09 21.18
C PHE A 1096 -4.22 -13.51 20.02
N SER A 1097 -4.83 -13.20 18.87
CA SER A 1097 -4.08 -12.64 17.75
C SER A 1097 -3.52 -11.25 18.07
N ILE A 1098 -2.35 -10.95 17.50
CA ILE A 1098 -1.68 -9.65 17.67
C ILE A 1098 -2.54 -8.50 17.14
N GLY A 1099 -3.30 -8.71 16.06
CA GLY A 1099 -4.20 -7.70 15.49
C GLY A 1099 -5.27 -7.27 16.49
N PHE A 1100 -5.87 -8.22 17.22
CA PHE A 1100 -6.83 -7.91 18.28
C PHE A 1100 -6.16 -7.26 19.48
N ALA A 1101 -5.01 -7.77 19.90
CA ALA A 1101 -4.29 -7.20 21.04
C ALA A 1101 -3.92 -5.73 20.82
N MET A 1102 -3.54 -5.37 19.58
CA MET A 1102 -3.28 -3.99 19.20
C MET A 1102 -4.51 -3.09 19.25
N MET A 1103 -5.71 -3.61 18.93
CA MET A 1103 -6.92 -2.79 18.82
C MET A 1103 -7.85 -2.85 20.04
N ARG A 1104 -7.53 -3.69 21.05
CA ARG A 1104 -8.35 -3.93 22.24
C ARG A 1104 -8.90 -2.65 22.90
N CYS A 1105 -8.02 -1.79 23.41
CA CYS A 1105 -8.44 -0.61 24.18
C CYS A 1105 -9.13 0.46 23.33
N ILE A 1106 -9.00 0.38 22.01
CA ILE A 1106 -9.50 1.38 21.06
C ILE A 1106 -10.92 1.03 20.63
N LEU A 1107 -11.12 -0.23 20.23
CA LEU A 1107 -12.38 -0.66 19.62
C LEU A 1107 -13.36 -1.23 20.66
N VAL A 1108 -12.90 -1.76 21.81
CA VAL A 1108 -13.75 -2.58 22.72
C VAL A 1108 -14.12 -1.70 23.89
N ASP A 1109 -13.06 -1.22 24.52
CA ASP A 1109 -13.12 -0.40 25.70
C ASP A 1109 -12.90 1.04 25.28
N ARG A 1110 -12.42 1.84 26.23
CA ARG A 1110 -11.91 3.18 25.98
C ARG A 1110 -10.49 3.21 26.50
N PRO A 1111 -9.55 3.95 25.88
CA PRO A 1111 -8.17 4.05 26.39
C PRO A 1111 -8.09 4.47 27.87
N TRP A 1112 -9.05 5.26 28.37
CA TRP A 1112 -9.14 5.70 29.77
C TRP A 1112 -9.82 4.73 30.72
N ASP A 1113 -10.44 3.68 30.19
CA ASP A 1113 -11.11 2.65 30.96
C ASP A 1113 -10.89 1.26 30.31
N CYS A 1114 -9.63 0.96 30.00
CA CYS A 1114 -9.28 -0.23 29.25
C CYS A 1114 -9.07 -1.43 30.16
N HIS A 1115 -9.77 -2.52 29.82
CA HIS A 1115 -9.75 -3.79 30.53
C HIS A 1115 -9.18 -4.86 29.60
N PRO A 1116 -7.86 -5.12 29.65
CA PRO A 1116 -7.28 -6.23 28.92
C PRO A 1116 -8.00 -7.53 29.25
N SER A 1117 -8.16 -8.38 28.24
CA SER A 1117 -8.79 -9.69 28.31
C SER A 1117 -7.78 -10.83 28.29
N ASN A 1118 -6.51 -10.53 28.03
CA ASN A 1118 -5.39 -11.46 28.07
C ASN A 1118 -4.07 -10.73 28.42
N ALA A 1119 -3.01 -11.50 28.71
CA ALA A 1119 -1.72 -10.95 29.11
C ALA A 1119 -0.97 -10.19 28.00
N LEU A 1120 -1.21 -10.52 26.72
CA LEU A 1120 -0.57 -9.82 25.60
C LEU A 1120 -1.12 -8.39 25.49
N GLU A 1121 -2.44 -8.24 25.61
CA GLU A 1121 -3.11 -6.94 25.69
C GLU A 1121 -2.60 -6.13 26.88
N ASP A 1122 -2.47 -6.73 28.07
CA ASP A 1122 -1.97 -6.04 29.27
C ASP A 1122 -0.52 -5.56 29.11
N LEU A 1123 0.29 -6.30 28.34
CA LEU A 1123 1.69 -5.98 28.05
C LEU A 1123 1.82 -4.87 26.99
N ILE A 1124 1.02 -4.95 25.92
CA ILE A 1124 1.00 -3.95 24.84
C ILE A 1124 0.40 -2.64 25.34
N TRP A 1125 -0.64 -2.70 26.18
CA TRP A 1125 -1.35 -1.55 26.73
C TRP A 1125 -0.93 -1.28 28.18
N GLU A 1126 0.22 -0.63 28.34
CA GLU A 1126 0.80 -0.29 29.63
C GLU A 1126 -0.06 0.70 30.44
N ARG A 1127 -0.30 0.37 31.71
CA ARG A 1127 -1.10 1.18 32.64
C ARG A 1127 -0.38 2.48 32.99
N ASN A 1128 -1.13 3.58 32.92
CA ASN A 1128 -0.66 4.91 33.29
C ASN A 1128 -1.47 5.41 34.50
N SER A 1129 -0.77 5.89 35.53
CA SER A 1129 -1.43 6.33 36.77
C SER A 1129 -2.11 7.69 36.56
N VAL A 1130 -3.44 7.66 36.42
CA VAL A 1130 -4.28 8.84 36.24
C VAL A 1130 -5.36 8.86 37.33
N PRO A 1131 -5.40 9.89 38.20
CA PRO A 1131 -6.44 10.01 39.21
C PRO A 1131 -7.84 10.00 38.59
N GLY A 1132 -8.77 9.24 39.18
CA GLY A 1132 -10.14 9.11 38.68
C GLY A 1132 -10.33 8.32 37.37
N PHE A 1133 -9.24 7.89 36.72
CA PHE A 1133 -9.25 6.93 35.60
C PHE A 1133 -8.31 5.76 35.91
N PRO A 1134 -8.69 4.85 36.81
CA PRO A 1134 -7.79 3.81 37.31
C PRO A 1134 -7.33 2.83 36.22
N ASN A 1135 -8.06 2.69 35.11
CA ASN A 1135 -7.79 1.75 34.02
C ASN A 1135 -7.23 2.42 32.77
N PHE A 1136 -6.67 3.62 32.93
CA PHE A 1136 -6.10 4.38 31.82
C PHE A 1136 -4.80 3.73 31.31
N ARG A 1137 -4.71 3.42 30.00
CA ARG A 1137 -3.60 2.66 29.38
C ARG A 1137 -3.14 3.27 28.06
N PHE A 1138 -1.86 3.07 27.72
CA PHE A 1138 -1.25 3.46 26.43
C PHE A 1138 -0.31 2.38 25.90
N TYR A 1139 0.03 2.45 24.61
CA TYR A 1139 0.99 1.52 24.01
C TYR A 1139 2.35 1.57 24.72
N SER A 1140 2.90 0.39 25.01
CA SER A 1140 4.24 0.27 25.58
C SER A 1140 5.30 0.58 24.54
N ASP A 1141 6.21 1.52 24.88
CA ASP A 1141 7.29 1.94 23.99
C ASP A 1141 8.19 0.79 23.54
N PHE A 1142 8.50 -0.07 24.49
CA PHE A 1142 9.40 -1.19 24.30
C PHE A 1142 8.74 -2.25 23.40
N TRP A 1143 7.55 -2.74 23.75
CA TRP A 1143 6.91 -3.84 23.03
C TRP A 1143 6.48 -3.46 21.61
N PHE A 1144 6.10 -2.20 21.40
CA PHE A 1144 5.78 -1.69 20.07
C PHE A 1144 6.99 -1.76 19.12
N LYS A 1145 8.22 -1.57 19.63
CA LYS A 1145 9.47 -1.71 18.85
C LYS A 1145 9.95 -3.16 18.81
N GLU A 1146 9.82 -3.89 19.91
CA GLU A 1146 10.29 -5.27 20.00
C GLU A 1146 9.53 -6.21 19.05
N LEU A 1147 8.22 -5.97 18.88
CA LEU A 1147 7.36 -6.65 17.92
C LEU A 1147 7.40 -6.02 16.52
N ASP A 1148 8.21 -4.98 16.29
CA ASP A 1148 8.37 -4.32 14.99
C ASP A 1148 7.03 -3.89 14.35
N LEU A 1149 6.11 -3.40 15.19
CA LEU A 1149 4.75 -3.03 14.77
C LEU A 1149 4.71 -1.90 13.72
N PRO A 1150 5.58 -0.86 13.74
CA PRO A 1150 5.59 0.16 12.69
C PRO A 1150 5.83 -0.40 11.29
N ALA A 1151 6.62 -1.47 11.20
CA ALA A 1151 6.95 -2.13 9.94
C ALA A 1151 6.18 -3.45 9.77
N HIS A 1152 5.06 -3.62 10.47
CA HIS A 1152 4.20 -4.81 10.41
C HIS A 1152 4.95 -6.14 10.62
N GLY A 1153 6.06 -6.13 11.37
CA GLY A 1153 6.86 -7.32 11.64
C GLY A 1153 7.83 -7.75 10.53
N THR A 1154 7.95 -6.97 9.45
CA THR A 1154 8.78 -7.31 8.28
C THR A 1154 10.26 -7.51 8.59
N ASN A 1155 10.80 -6.86 9.65
CA ASN A 1155 12.19 -7.02 10.05
C ASN A 1155 12.41 -8.15 11.06
N LEU A 1156 11.34 -8.81 11.55
CA LEU A 1156 11.45 -9.77 12.65
C LEU A 1156 12.23 -11.02 12.28
N LEU A 1157 12.16 -11.48 11.03
CA LEU A 1157 12.94 -12.64 10.58
C LEU A 1157 14.44 -12.32 10.51
N TRP A 1158 14.78 -11.12 10.01
CA TRP A 1158 16.16 -10.62 9.99
C TRP A 1158 16.72 -10.52 11.43
N ARG A 1159 15.94 -9.95 12.34
CA ARG A 1159 16.29 -9.84 13.77
C ARG A 1159 16.37 -11.21 14.44
N LEU A 1160 15.47 -12.15 14.11
CA LEU A 1160 15.50 -13.50 14.66
C LEU A 1160 16.83 -14.19 14.37
N ILE A 1161 17.35 -14.08 13.15
CA ILE A 1161 18.65 -14.66 12.78
C ILE A 1161 19.81 -13.92 13.46
N THR A 1162 19.85 -12.60 13.35
CA THR A 1162 21.01 -11.80 13.77
C THR A 1162 21.13 -11.63 15.28
N GLU A 1163 20.01 -11.67 16.02
CA GLU A 1163 20.00 -11.58 17.49
C GLU A 1163 20.19 -12.94 18.17
N ASN A 1164 19.98 -14.05 17.44
CA ASN A 1164 20.05 -15.42 18.00
C ASN A 1164 21.11 -16.32 17.34
N SER A 1165 22.02 -15.76 16.55
CA SER A 1165 23.17 -16.49 15.98
C SER A 1165 24.42 -15.60 15.91
N GLU A 1166 25.58 -16.19 15.60
CA GLU A 1166 26.80 -15.40 15.32
C GLU A 1166 26.82 -14.83 13.89
N ILE A 1167 25.79 -15.08 13.07
CA ILE A 1167 25.65 -14.49 11.74
C ILE A 1167 25.20 -13.04 11.91
N ASN A 1168 26.11 -12.11 11.64
CA ASN A 1168 25.85 -10.68 11.75
C ASN A 1168 25.47 -10.03 10.43
N CYS A 1169 25.64 -10.71 9.29
CA CYS A 1169 25.34 -10.18 7.97
C CYS A 1169 24.38 -11.10 7.23
N VAL A 1170 23.18 -10.61 6.90
CA VAL A 1170 22.18 -11.32 6.08
C VAL A 1170 21.48 -10.31 5.17
N GLN A 1171 20.88 -10.80 4.09
CA GLN A 1171 20.10 -10.00 3.14
C GLN A 1171 19.01 -9.17 3.85
N ARG A 1172 18.68 -7.98 3.31
CA ARG A 1172 17.54 -7.15 3.79
C ARG A 1172 16.29 -8.00 4.00
N TRP A 1173 16.01 -8.90 3.07
CA TRP A 1173 14.94 -9.88 3.10
C TRP A 1173 15.52 -11.31 3.10
N PRO A 1174 15.66 -11.98 4.26
CA PRO A 1174 16.32 -13.29 4.36
C PRO A 1174 15.62 -14.43 3.62
N LEU A 1175 14.33 -14.26 3.27
CA LEU A 1175 13.58 -15.22 2.46
C LEU A 1175 13.99 -15.18 0.99
N PHE A 1176 14.65 -14.10 0.56
CA PHE A 1176 15.08 -13.89 -0.83
C PHE A 1176 16.61 -14.00 -0.93
N PRO A 1177 17.14 -14.53 -2.04
CA PRO A 1177 18.58 -14.58 -2.31
C PRO A 1177 19.22 -13.18 -2.27
N PRO A 1178 20.54 -13.08 -2.03
CA PRO A 1178 21.23 -11.81 -2.02
C PRO A 1178 21.29 -11.23 -3.43
N ASP A 1179 20.98 -9.95 -3.55
CA ASP A 1179 21.10 -9.18 -4.79
C ASP A 1179 21.68 -7.80 -4.45
N GLU A 1180 22.67 -7.31 -5.20
CA GLU A 1180 23.38 -6.08 -4.83
C GLU A 1180 22.48 -4.84 -4.89
N ASP A 1181 21.49 -4.84 -5.78
CA ASP A 1181 20.63 -3.69 -6.07
C ASP A 1181 19.29 -3.77 -5.32
N THR A 1182 18.65 -4.94 -5.32
CA THR A 1182 17.28 -5.15 -4.83
C THR A 1182 17.19 -5.81 -3.45
N ASN A 1183 18.19 -6.59 -3.04
CA ASN A 1183 18.19 -7.28 -1.75
C ASN A 1183 19.60 -7.38 -1.11
N PRO A 1184 20.23 -6.24 -0.77
CA PRO A 1184 21.62 -6.20 -0.35
C PRO A 1184 21.84 -6.90 1.00
N ILE A 1185 23.04 -7.41 1.21
CA ILE A 1185 23.46 -7.98 2.50
C ILE A 1185 23.71 -6.84 3.50
N LEU A 1186 22.95 -6.85 4.60
CA LEU A 1186 23.04 -5.89 5.69
C LEU A 1186 23.73 -6.52 6.89
N CYS A 1187 24.73 -5.81 7.45
CA CYS A 1187 25.47 -6.26 8.62
C CYS A 1187 25.05 -5.49 9.89
N SER A 1188 24.78 -6.22 10.97
CA SER A 1188 24.60 -5.65 12.30
C SER A 1188 25.92 -4.99 12.75
N LYS A 1189 25.85 -3.70 13.11
CA LYS A 1189 27.01 -2.98 13.64
C LYS A 1189 27.33 -3.52 15.04
N GLU A 1190 28.56 -4.00 15.26
CA GLU A 1190 29.01 -4.31 16.62
C GLU A 1190 28.94 -3.04 17.48
N ALA A 1191 28.27 -3.12 18.64
CA ALA A 1191 28.05 -2.00 19.56
C ALA A 1191 29.33 -1.44 20.23
N GLY A 1192 30.53 -1.78 19.76
CA GLY A 1192 31.76 -1.26 20.33
C GLY A 1192 33.02 -1.68 19.60
N LYS A 1193 33.40 -0.94 18.55
CA LYS A 1193 34.77 -0.54 18.17
C LYS A 1193 34.74 0.00 16.73
N VAL A 1194 34.52 1.30 16.58
CA VAL A 1194 34.99 1.99 15.37
C VAL A 1194 36.52 1.95 15.43
N SER A 1195 37.13 1.10 14.62
CA SER A 1195 38.59 1.00 14.51
C SER A 1195 39.12 2.33 13.97
N SER A 1196 40.05 2.96 14.69
CA SER A 1196 40.79 4.15 14.23
C SER A 1196 41.55 3.89 12.92
N LEU A 1197 41.81 2.63 12.57
CA LEU A 1197 42.41 2.22 11.31
C LEU A 1197 41.41 2.30 10.14
N ALA A 1198 40.14 1.99 10.36
CA ALA A 1198 39.09 2.10 9.33
C ALA A 1198 38.88 3.56 8.92
N ILE A 1199 38.93 4.47 9.91
CA ILE A 1199 38.94 5.91 9.69
C ILE A 1199 40.14 6.33 8.81
N LEU A 1200 41.34 5.80 9.09
CA LEU A 1200 42.56 6.11 8.33
C LEU A 1200 42.57 5.57 6.89
N PHE A 1201 41.98 4.39 6.63
CA PHE A 1201 41.89 3.84 5.27
C PHE A 1201 40.89 4.59 4.40
N SER A 1202 39.80 5.12 4.99
CA SER A 1202 38.88 6.02 4.30
C SER A 1202 39.50 7.39 3.96
N PHE A 1203 40.61 7.77 4.62
CA PHE A 1203 41.34 9.01 4.34
C PHE A 1203 42.36 8.90 3.20
N PHE A 1204 42.79 7.70 2.83
CA PHE A 1204 43.86 7.52 1.83
C PHE A 1204 43.46 7.97 0.41
N PRO A 1205 42.24 7.68 -0.09
CA PRO A 1205 41.77 8.19 -1.39
C PRO A 1205 41.59 9.71 -1.39
N ILE A 1206 41.14 10.27 -0.25
CA ILE A 1206 40.93 11.71 -0.04
C ILE A 1206 42.27 12.45 -0.04
N ALA A 1207 43.29 11.91 0.65
CA ALA A 1207 44.65 12.47 0.65
C ALA A 1207 45.32 12.41 -0.73
N LEU A 1208 45.06 11.35 -1.52
CA LEU A 1208 45.58 11.21 -2.88
C LEU A 1208 44.91 12.20 -3.87
N SER A 1209 43.63 12.48 -3.66
CA SER A 1209 42.87 13.52 -4.38
C SER A 1209 43.40 14.92 -4.08
N LEU A 1210 43.73 15.20 -2.80
CA LEU A 1210 44.20 16.51 -2.35
C LEU A 1210 45.66 16.82 -2.71
N LEU A 1211 46.52 15.81 -2.90
CA LEU A 1211 47.91 15.99 -3.38
C LEU A 1211 47.99 16.66 -4.77
N LYS A 1212 46.90 16.62 -5.56
CA LYS A 1212 46.83 17.29 -6.87
C LYS A 1212 46.58 18.81 -6.79
N GLN A 1213 46.21 19.36 -5.62
CA GLN A 1213 45.81 20.76 -5.48
C GLN A 1213 46.90 21.73 -4.98
N GLY A 1214 48.14 21.26 -4.86
CA GLY A 1214 49.32 22.13 -4.63
C GLY A 1214 49.81 22.22 -3.17
N PRO A 1215 51.09 22.59 -2.97
CA PRO A 1215 51.84 22.31 -1.75
C PRO A 1215 51.41 23.12 -0.51
N TYR A 1216 50.76 24.28 -0.70
CA TYR A 1216 50.34 25.15 0.41
C TYR A 1216 49.03 24.73 1.08
N SER A 1217 48.10 24.10 0.33
CA SER A 1217 46.85 23.51 0.87
C SER A 1217 47.14 22.25 1.72
N PHE A 1218 48.13 21.47 1.30
CA PHE A 1218 48.56 20.25 2.00
C PHE A 1218 49.15 20.55 3.39
N ILE A 1219 50.01 21.57 3.51
CA ILE A 1219 50.65 21.91 4.80
C ILE A 1219 49.65 22.51 5.80
N ALA A 1220 48.75 23.40 5.34
CA ALA A 1220 47.74 24.01 6.21
C ALA A 1220 46.76 22.96 6.76
N THR A 1221 46.31 22.03 5.91
CA THR A 1221 45.39 20.97 6.31
C THR A 1221 46.08 19.93 7.19
N VAL A 1222 47.32 19.50 6.89
CA VAL A 1222 48.05 18.57 7.76
C VAL A 1222 48.30 19.14 9.15
N ILE A 1223 48.59 20.44 9.28
CA ILE A 1223 48.76 21.09 10.60
C ILE A 1223 47.44 21.13 11.38
N ILE A 1224 46.31 21.42 10.71
CA ILE A 1224 44.98 21.45 11.33
C ILE A 1224 44.53 20.04 11.72
N THR A 1225 44.73 19.04 10.86
CA THR A 1225 44.29 17.66 11.08
C THR A 1225 45.16 16.94 12.11
N VAL A 1226 46.50 17.13 12.09
CA VAL A 1226 47.40 16.57 13.12
C VAL A 1226 47.21 17.30 14.46
N GLY A 1227 47.00 18.62 14.45
CA GLY A 1227 46.66 19.39 15.66
C GLY A 1227 45.36 18.92 16.30
N SER A 1228 44.33 18.65 15.49
CA SER A 1228 43.03 18.13 15.95
C SER A 1228 43.14 16.70 16.48
N GLY A 1229 43.95 15.86 15.83
CA GLY A 1229 44.25 14.49 16.29
C GLY A 1229 44.99 14.45 17.63
N ILE A 1230 45.98 15.35 17.83
CA ILE A 1230 46.72 15.47 19.09
C ILE A 1230 45.80 15.97 20.21
N LEU A 1231 44.91 16.94 19.93
CA LEU A 1231 43.89 17.42 20.88
C LEU A 1231 42.90 16.32 21.28
N ALA A 1232 42.46 15.49 20.33
CA ALA A 1232 41.58 14.36 20.60
C ALA A 1232 42.27 13.27 21.45
N VAL A 1233 43.55 12.99 21.21
CA VAL A 1233 44.35 12.04 22.01
C VAL A 1233 44.63 12.57 23.42
N ILE A 1234 44.92 13.87 23.57
CA ILE A 1234 45.07 14.53 24.88
C ILE A 1234 43.74 14.48 25.66
N HIS A 1235 42.60 14.69 24.98
CA HIS A 1235 41.27 14.62 25.59
C HIS A 1235 40.88 13.18 25.99
N TYR A 1236 41.26 12.18 25.18
CA TYR A 1236 41.06 10.76 25.46
C TYR A 1236 41.94 10.27 26.63
N LEU A 1237 43.21 10.70 26.70
CA LEU A 1237 44.11 10.37 27.82
C LEU A 1237 43.71 11.07 29.12
N GLY A 1238 43.15 12.28 29.06
CA GLY A 1238 42.59 13.00 30.20
C GLY A 1238 41.38 12.32 30.85
N ARG A 1239 40.57 11.58 30.08
CA ARG A 1239 39.43 10.79 30.61
C ARG A 1239 39.88 9.57 31.41
N LYS A 1240 41.03 8.96 31.10
CA LYS A 1240 41.56 7.82 31.89
C LYS A 1240 42.09 8.24 33.27
N THR A 1241 42.53 9.48 33.46
CA THR A 1241 42.98 9.99 34.77
C THR A 1241 41.85 10.30 35.75
N SER A 1242 40.61 10.44 35.27
CA SER A 1242 39.44 10.72 36.11
C SER A 1242 38.83 9.48 36.80
N VAL A 1243 39.19 8.27 36.39
CA VAL A 1243 38.60 7.02 36.91
C VAL A 1243 39.43 6.37 38.03
N ARG A 1244 40.51 7.03 38.51
CA ARG A 1244 41.32 6.55 39.64
C ARG A 1244 41.26 7.38 40.92
N ARG A 1245 40.34 8.35 41.03
CA ARG A 1245 40.06 9.09 42.27
C ARG A 1245 38.58 9.06 42.62
N LYS A 1246 38.14 7.91 43.10
CA LYS A 1246 37.10 7.70 44.13
C LYS A 1246 37.09 6.21 44.43
N ALA A 1247 38.05 5.82 45.28
CA ALA A 1247 37.89 4.73 46.23
C ALA A 1247 37.04 5.25 47.40
#